data_AF-A0A1D6HJF9-F1
#
_entry.id   AF-A0A1D6HJF9-F1
#
_cell.length_a   1.000
_cell.length_b   1.000
_cell.length_c   1.000
_cell.angle_alpha   90.00
_cell.angle_beta   90.00
_cell.angle_gamma   90.00
#
_symmetry.space_group_name_H-M   'P 1'
#
loop_
_entity.id
_entity.type
_entity.pdbx_description
1 polymer ?
#
loop_
_entity_poly.entity_id
_entity_poly.type
_entity_poly.pdbx_seq_one_letter_code
_entity_poly.pdbx_strand_id
1 'polypeptide(L)'
;MIGEAVADRTIELLKLTNSETQCWQDWLLFADIFFFLMKSGCIDFLDFVDKLASRVTNSDQQILRSNHVTWLLAQIIRIEIVMNTLSSDPRKVDTTRKIISFHKEDKSLDANNIGPQSILLDFISSSQTLRIWSFNTSIREHLNSDQLQKGKQIDEWWKQMMKASGERMIDFTNLDERATGMFWVLSFTMAQPACEAVMNWFTSAGMADLIQGPNMQPSERIMMMRETYPLSMSLLSGLSINLCLKLAYQLEETIFLGQAVPSIAMVETYVRLLLIAPHSLFRPHFTALTQRSPSILSKSGVSLLLLEILNYRLLPLYRYHGKSKALMYDVTKIISMIKGKRGEHRLFRLAENLCMNLILSLKDFFFVKKELKGPTEFTETLNRITIISLAITIKTRGIAEVEHMIYLQPLLEQIMATSQHTWSEKTLRYFPPLIRDFLMGRVDKRGLAIQAWQQAETTVINQCNQLLSPSAEPNYVMTYLSHSFPQHRQYLCAGAWMLMNGHLEINSANLARVLREFSPEEVTANIYTVVDVLLHHIQCEVQRGHLAQDLLSKAITNLSFFIWTHELLPLDILLLALIDRDDDPYALRLVISLLEKPELQQRVKNFCNTRSPEHWLKNQHPKRAELQKALGSHLSWKDR
;
A
#
# COMPACT_ATOMS: atom_id res chain seq x y z
N MET A 1 -0.78 -24.12 26.99
CA MET A 1 -1.74 -22.99 27.03
C MET A 1 -2.28 -22.67 25.64
N ILE A 2 -1.46 -22.29 24.65
CA ILE A 2 -1.94 -21.98 23.29
C ILE A 2 -2.68 -23.16 22.64
N GLY A 3 -2.12 -24.37 22.68
CA GLY A 3 -2.79 -25.57 22.13
C GLY A 3 -4.16 -25.87 22.78
N GLU A 4 -4.32 -25.61 24.08
CA GLU A 4 -5.62 -25.74 24.76
C GLU A 4 -6.62 -24.73 24.24
N ALA A 5 -6.23 -23.44 24.17
CA ALA A 5 -7.10 -22.38 23.68
C ALA A 5 -7.56 -22.61 22.24
N VAL A 6 -6.69 -23.17 21.39
CA VAL A 6 -7.03 -23.54 20.00
C VAL A 6 -8.01 -24.70 19.98
N ALA A 7 -7.83 -25.72 20.83
CA ALA A 7 -8.77 -26.83 20.92
C ALA A 7 -10.14 -26.35 21.45
N ASP A 8 -10.17 -25.50 22.48
CA ASP A 8 -11.39 -24.92 23.04
C ASP A 8 -12.12 -24.05 22.01
N ARG A 9 -11.39 -23.20 21.28
CA ARG A 9 -11.96 -22.38 20.19
C ARG A 9 -12.53 -23.24 19.06
N THR A 10 -11.88 -24.35 18.72
CA THR A 10 -12.40 -25.32 17.74
C THR A 10 -13.76 -25.89 18.20
N ILE A 11 -13.88 -26.27 19.48
CA ILE A 11 -15.14 -26.77 20.04
C ILE A 11 -16.22 -25.68 20.08
N GLU A 12 -15.86 -24.44 20.41
CA GLU A 12 -16.78 -23.30 20.39
C GLU A 12 -17.37 -23.06 19.00
N LEU A 13 -16.52 -23.01 17.96
CA LEU A 13 -16.96 -22.84 16.58
C LEU A 13 -17.84 -23.99 16.09
N LEU A 14 -17.58 -25.23 16.52
CA LEU A 14 -18.46 -26.36 16.24
C LEU A 14 -19.84 -26.19 16.86
N LYS A 15 -19.93 -25.72 18.10
CA LYS A 15 -21.22 -25.43 18.76
C LYS A 15 -22.00 -24.37 17.99
N LEU A 16 -21.35 -23.29 17.55
CA LEU A 16 -21.95 -22.23 16.74
C LEU A 16 -22.43 -22.73 15.36
N THR A 17 -21.67 -23.64 14.75
CA THR A 17 -22.05 -24.27 13.48
C THR A 17 -23.34 -25.10 13.64
N ASN A 18 -23.49 -25.75 14.80
CA ASN A 18 -24.65 -26.58 15.10
C ASN A 18 -25.91 -25.78 15.48
N SER A 19 -25.77 -24.50 15.83
CA SER A 19 -26.88 -23.60 16.17
C SER A 19 -27.45 -22.84 14.97
N GLU A 20 -27.22 -23.33 13.73
CA GLU A 20 -27.68 -22.74 12.46
C GLU A 20 -27.23 -21.28 12.23
N THR A 21 -26.22 -20.83 12.98
CA THR A 21 -25.63 -19.50 12.82
C THR A 21 -24.60 -19.55 11.70
N GLN A 22 -24.69 -18.64 10.71
CA GLN A 22 -23.70 -18.56 9.63
C GLN A 22 -22.34 -18.11 10.19
N CYS A 23 -21.45 -19.07 10.46
CA CYS A 23 -20.15 -18.86 11.10
C CYS A 23 -18.96 -19.15 10.18
N TRP A 24 -19.19 -19.26 8.86
CA TRP A 24 -18.11 -19.56 7.90
C TRP A 24 -16.96 -18.55 7.95
N GLN A 25 -17.28 -17.26 8.09
CA GLN A 25 -16.26 -16.22 8.22
C GLN A 25 -15.39 -16.40 9.47
N ASP A 26 -15.97 -16.83 10.60
CA ASP A 26 -15.22 -17.11 11.82
C ASP A 26 -14.29 -18.31 11.65
N TRP A 27 -14.73 -19.34 10.93
CA TRP A 27 -13.90 -20.48 10.53
C TRP A 27 -12.73 -20.06 9.63
N LEU A 28 -12.96 -19.18 8.66
CA LEU A 28 -11.91 -18.65 7.79
C LEU A 28 -10.86 -17.85 8.57
N LEU A 29 -11.30 -16.93 9.43
CA LEU A 29 -10.39 -16.14 10.29
C LEU A 29 -9.59 -17.04 11.24
N PHE A 30 -10.27 -18.01 11.86
CA PHE A 30 -9.61 -18.95 12.76
C PHE A 30 -8.62 -19.87 12.01
N ALA A 31 -8.94 -20.31 10.81
CA ALA A 31 -8.06 -21.16 10.00
C ALA A 31 -6.73 -20.46 9.67
N ASP A 32 -6.74 -19.16 9.35
CA ASP A 32 -5.52 -18.39 9.12
C ASP A 32 -4.63 -18.34 10.37
N ILE A 33 -5.22 -18.02 11.53
CA ILE A 33 -4.50 -17.99 12.81
C ILE A 33 -3.97 -19.39 13.17
N PHE A 34 -4.81 -20.41 13.03
CA PHE A 34 -4.45 -21.80 13.33
C PHE A 34 -3.30 -22.27 12.44
N PHE A 35 -3.37 -22.02 11.14
CA PHE A 35 -2.32 -22.35 10.20
C PHE A 35 -1.01 -21.63 10.56
N PHE A 36 -1.07 -20.32 10.86
CA PHE A 36 0.09 -19.54 11.27
C PHE A 36 0.77 -20.10 12.53
N LEU A 37 -0.03 -20.42 13.57
CA LEU A 37 0.49 -20.97 14.83
C LEU A 37 1.11 -22.36 14.63
N MET A 38 0.48 -23.21 13.82
CA MET A 38 0.99 -24.54 13.50
C MET A 38 2.29 -24.46 12.70
N LYS A 39 2.33 -23.61 11.66
CA LYS A 39 3.54 -23.37 10.84
C LYS A 39 4.70 -22.81 11.64
N SER A 40 4.41 -21.98 12.64
CA SER A 40 5.42 -21.37 13.52
C SER A 40 5.91 -22.30 14.63
N GLY A 41 5.39 -23.53 14.72
CA GLY A 41 5.75 -24.49 15.77
C GLY A 41 5.22 -24.11 17.15
N CYS A 42 4.21 -23.23 17.24
CA CYS A 42 3.61 -22.82 18.51
C CYS A 42 2.63 -23.85 19.08
N ILE A 43 2.24 -24.83 18.27
CA ILE A 43 1.30 -25.91 18.62
C ILE A 43 1.97 -27.23 18.24
N ASP A 44 2.03 -28.17 19.19
CA ASP A 44 2.38 -29.56 18.87
C ASP A 44 1.17 -30.24 18.22
N PHE A 45 1.38 -30.76 17.01
CA PHE A 45 0.31 -31.33 16.20
C PHE A 45 -0.33 -32.58 16.84
N LEU A 46 0.48 -33.49 17.40
CA LEU A 46 -0.03 -34.74 17.98
C LEU A 46 -0.80 -34.46 19.27
N ASP A 47 -0.24 -33.62 20.14
CA ASP A 47 -0.89 -33.18 21.37
C ASP A 47 -2.23 -32.49 21.07
N PHE A 48 -2.27 -31.63 20.05
CA PHE A 48 -3.51 -30.98 19.61
C PHE A 48 -4.57 -31.99 19.14
N VAL A 49 -4.20 -32.95 18.28
CA VAL A 49 -5.13 -33.97 17.78
C VAL A 49 -5.69 -34.82 18.93
N ASP A 50 -4.84 -35.24 19.87
CA ASP A 50 -5.24 -36.03 21.04
C ASP A 50 -6.19 -35.25 21.94
N LYS A 51 -5.88 -33.98 22.21
CA LYS A 51 -6.72 -33.08 23.00
C LYS A 51 -8.06 -32.80 22.35
N LEU A 52 -8.08 -32.54 21.06
CA LEU A 52 -9.32 -32.30 20.33
C LEU A 52 -10.19 -33.56 20.31
N ALA A 53 -9.60 -34.74 20.06
CA ALA A 53 -10.31 -36.01 20.10
C ALA A 53 -10.94 -36.26 21.48
N SER A 54 -10.18 -36.04 22.55
CA SER A 54 -10.69 -36.20 23.92
C SER A 54 -11.88 -35.28 24.23
N ARG A 55 -11.83 -34.00 23.81
CA ARG A 55 -12.92 -33.05 23.98
C ARG A 55 -14.16 -33.45 23.21
N VAL A 56 -13.98 -33.91 21.97
CA VAL A 56 -15.08 -34.37 21.11
C VAL A 56 -15.73 -35.65 21.65
N THR A 57 -14.96 -36.57 22.24
CA THR A 57 -15.53 -37.78 22.87
C THR A 57 -16.24 -37.45 24.20
N ASN A 58 -15.74 -36.47 24.94
CA ASN A 58 -16.32 -36.04 26.23
C ASN A 58 -17.57 -35.14 26.07
N SER A 59 -17.75 -34.54 24.90
CA SER A 59 -19.00 -33.86 24.53
C SER A 59 -19.89 -34.84 23.78
N ASP A 60 -21.20 -34.76 23.93
CA ASP A 60 -22.12 -35.67 23.24
C ASP A 60 -21.73 -35.80 21.75
N GLN A 61 -21.59 -37.02 21.24
CA GLN A 61 -21.16 -37.34 19.85
C GLN A 61 -21.96 -36.59 18.77
N GLN A 62 -23.10 -35.99 19.15
CA GLN A 62 -23.89 -35.07 18.32
C GLN A 62 -23.21 -33.73 17.98
N ILE A 63 -22.01 -33.42 18.50
CA ILE A 63 -21.31 -32.15 18.23
C ILE A 63 -20.68 -32.09 16.83
N LEU A 64 -20.30 -33.23 16.24
CA LEU A 64 -19.74 -33.31 14.89
C LEU A 64 -20.85 -33.46 13.84
N ARG A 65 -21.60 -32.39 13.57
CA ARG A 65 -22.67 -32.41 12.54
C ARG A 65 -22.17 -32.05 11.14
N SER A 66 -20.93 -31.57 11.01
CA SER A 66 -20.34 -31.03 9.77
C SER A 66 -18.84 -31.31 9.65
N ASN A 67 -18.28 -31.18 8.45
CA ASN A 67 -16.87 -31.49 8.15
C ASN A 67 -15.90 -30.31 8.38
N HIS A 68 -16.26 -29.31 9.20
CA HIS A 68 -15.41 -28.14 9.44
C HIS A 68 -14.08 -28.49 10.12
N VAL A 69 -14.06 -29.47 11.04
CA VAL A 69 -12.79 -29.94 11.65
C VAL A 69 -11.90 -30.63 10.61
N THR A 70 -12.47 -31.51 9.79
CA THR A 70 -11.77 -32.16 8.68
C THR A 70 -11.16 -31.11 7.76
N TRP A 71 -11.91 -30.06 7.43
CA TRP A 71 -11.43 -28.92 6.65
C TRP A 71 -10.31 -28.14 7.33
N LEU A 72 -10.44 -27.82 8.63
CA LEU A 72 -9.41 -27.12 9.39
C LEU A 72 -8.09 -27.94 9.41
N LEU A 73 -8.17 -29.25 9.64
CA LEU A 73 -7.02 -30.13 9.60
C LEU A 73 -6.43 -30.23 8.18
N ALA A 74 -7.27 -30.24 7.14
CA ALA A 74 -6.81 -30.24 5.75
C ALA A 74 -5.95 -29.01 5.39
N GLN A 75 -6.16 -27.86 6.04
CA GLN A 75 -5.33 -26.66 5.85
C GLN A 75 -3.86 -26.92 6.21
N ILE A 76 -3.59 -27.69 7.27
CA ILE A 76 -2.26 -27.81 7.88
C ILE A 76 -1.48 -29.05 7.44
N ILE A 77 -2.11 -30.02 6.77
CA ILE A 77 -1.46 -31.29 6.38
C ILE A 77 -0.27 -31.11 5.43
N ARG A 78 -0.17 -29.96 4.76
CA ARG A 78 0.96 -29.62 3.89
C ARG A 78 2.07 -28.82 4.59
N ILE A 79 1.91 -28.49 5.86
CA ILE A 79 2.95 -27.82 6.65
C ILE A 79 4.07 -28.83 6.91
N GLU A 80 5.31 -28.42 6.66
CA GLU A 80 6.50 -29.28 6.79
C GLU A 80 6.62 -29.93 8.17
N ILE A 81 6.40 -29.16 9.24
CA ILE A 81 6.41 -29.68 10.62
C ILE A 81 5.38 -30.80 10.78
N VAL A 82 4.13 -30.60 10.32
CA VAL A 82 3.06 -31.61 10.41
C VAL A 82 3.40 -32.85 9.59
N MET A 83 3.92 -32.66 8.38
CA MET A 83 4.36 -33.75 7.51
C MET A 83 5.47 -34.59 8.15
N ASN A 84 6.47 -33.93 8.72
CA ASN A 84 7.58 -34.58 9.41
C ASN A 84 7.11 -35.33 10.65
N THR A 85 6.22 -34.74 11.44
CA THR A 85 5.60 -35.36 12.61
C THR A 85 4.81 -36.61 12.22
N LEU A 86 3.94 -36.54 11.21
CA LEU A 86 3.19 -37.70 10.72
C LEU A 86 4.10 -38.79 10.15
N SER A 87 5.20 -38.41 9.52
CA SER A 87 6.17 -39.34 8.92
C SER A 87 7.11 -39.98 9.94
N SER A 88 7.24 -39.43 11.14
CA SER A 88 8.12 -39.95 12.20
C SER A 88 7.37 -40.54 13.39
N ASP A 89 6.04 -40.37 13.46
CA ASP A 89 5.22 -40.85 14.57
C ASP A 89 5.28 -42.39 14.72
N PRO A 90 5.65 -42.92 15.91
CA PRO A 90 5.62 -44.36 16.16
C PRO A 90 4.19 -44.92 16.24
N ARG A 91 3.16 -44.08 16.46
CA ARG A 91 1.73 -44.44 16.56
C ARG A 91 0.92 -43.99 15.33
N LYS A 92 1.57 -43.92 14.16
CA LYS A 92 1.02 -43.46 12.88
C LYS A 92 -0.40 -43.93 12.58
N VAL A 93 -0.71 -45.21 12.81
CA VAL A 93 -2.03 -45.79 12.49
C VAL A 93 -3.10 -45.20 13.40
N ASP A 94 -2.86 -45.13 14.70
CA ASP A 94 -3.82 -44.61 15.68
C ASP A 94 -4.02 -43.10 15.52
N THR A 95 -2.94 -42.34 15.31
CA THR A 95 -2.99 -40.90 15.02
C THR A 95 -3.81 -40.63 13.76
N THR A 96 -3.58 -41.40 12.69
CA THR A 96 -4.37 -41.27 11.46
C THR A 96 -5.83 -41.59 11.72
N ARG A 97 -6.14 -42.67 12.45
CA ARG A 97 -7.52 -43.05 12.77
C ARG A 97 -8.24 -41.93 13.52
N LYS A 98 -7.57 -41.25 14.46
CA LYS A 98 -8.12 -40.06 15.15
C LYS A 98 -8.40 -38.92 14.18
N ILE A 99 -7.48 -38.60 13.27
CA ILE A 99 -7.67 -37.54 12.26
C ILE A 99 -8.89 -37.84 11.38
N ILE A 100 -9.02 -39.08 10.90
CA ILE A 100 -10.14 -39.50 10.04
C ILE A 100 -11.46 -39.51 10.81
N SER A 101 -11.44 -39.83 12.12
CA SER A 101 -12.66 -39.90 12.95
C SER A 101 -13.43 -38.58 13.08
N PHE A 102 -12.82 -37.44 12.75
CA PHE A 102 -13.51 -36.15 12.74
C PHE A 102 -14.42 -35.97 11.51
N HIS A 103 -14.30 -36.82 10.49
CA HIS A 103 -15.16 -36.79 9.33
C HIS A 103 -16.51 -37.46 9.63
N LYS A 104 -17.58 -36.87 9.11
CA LYS A 104 -18.93 -37.44 9.18
C LYS A 104 -19.31 -38.07 7.83
N GLU A 105 -19.66 -39.34 7.85
CA GLU A 105 -19.91 -40.15 6.64
C GLU A 105 -21.30 -40.00 5.99
N ASP A 106 -22.21 -39.14 6.49
CA ASP A 106 -23.55 -39.06 5.88
C ASP A 106 -24.29 -37.70 6.01
N LYS A 107 -24.63 -37.16 4.83
CA LYS A 107 -25.96 -36.67 4.39
C LYS A 107 -25.83 -36.30 2.91
N SER A 108 -26.67 -36.89 2.05
CA SER A 108 -26.87 -36.44 0.67
C SER A 108 -27.07 -34.92 0.65
N LEU A 109 -26.31 -34.20 -0.18
CA LEU A 109 -26.51 -32.77 -0.42
C LEU A 109 -28.01 -32.55 -0.73
N ASP A 110 -28.73 -31.84 0.15
CA ASP A 110 -30.07 -31.36 -0.17
C ASP A 110 -29.95 -30.52 -1.44
N ALA A 111 -30.67 -30.91 -2.50
CA ALA A 111 -30.56 -30.32 -3.85
C ALA A 111 -30.82 -28.80 -3.88
N ASN A 112 -31.36 -28.23 -2.79
CA ASN A 112 -31.67 -26.81 -2.62
C ASN A 112 -30.54 -25.99 -1.95
N ASN A 113 -29.44 -26.58 -1.48
CA ASN A 113 -28.34 -25.91 -0.76
C ASN A 113 -26.94 -26.21 -1.37
N ILE A 114 -26.78 -26.03 -2.68
CA ILE A 114 -25.53 -26.31 -3.41
C ILE A 114 -24.64 -25.06 -3.49
N GLY A 115 -24.22 -24.54 -2.33
CA GLY A 115 -23.23 -23.45 -2.27
C GLY A 115 -21.79 -23.96 -2.43
N PRO A 116 -20.82 -23.10 -2.79
CA PRO A 116 -19.41 -23.49 -2.91
C PRO A 116 -18.84 -24.11 -1.62
N GLN A 117 -19.27 -23.61 -0.46
CA GLN A 117 -18.89 -24.12 0.86
C GLN A 117 -19.39 -25.54 1.11
N SER A 118 -20.66 -25.85 0.77
CA SER A 118 -21.22 -27.18 1.01
C SER A 118 -20.52 -28.22 0.15
N ILE A 119 -20.20 -27.89 -1.11
CA ILE A 119 -19.38 -28.72 -2.00
C ILE A 119 -17.98 -28.94 -1.42
N LEU A 120 -17.31 -27.88 -0.95
CA LEU A 120 -15.99 -28.00 -0.33
C LEU A 120 -16.02 -28.98 0.85
N LEU A 121 -16.97 -28.80 1.78
CA LEU A 121 -17.09 -29.64 2.98
C LEU A 121 -17.49 -31.09 2.65
N ASP A 122 -18.20 -31.34 1.57
CA ASP A 122 -18.56 -32.70 1.13
C ASP A 122 -17.35 -33.48 0.58
N PHE A 123 -16.44 -32.80 -0.11
CA PHE A 123 -15.26 -33.41 -0.75
C PHE A 123 -13.98 -33.35 0.10
N ILE A 124 -13.93 -32.52 1.14
CA ILE A 124 -12.68 -32.21 1.86
C ILE A 124 -12.03 -33.44 2.50
N SER A 125 -12.84 -34.42 2.93
CA SER A 125 -12.33 -35.67 3.48
C SER A 125 -11.53 -36.45 2.43
N SER A 126 -12.03 -36.56 1.19
CA SER A 126 -11.27 -37.17 0.09
C SER A 126 -9.96 -36.44 -0.17
N SER A 127 -9.96 -35.10 -0.18
CA SER A 127 -8.74 -34.30 -0.37
C SER A 127 -7.70 -34.53 0.73
N GLN A 128 -8.15 -34.54 1.99
CA GLN A 128 -7.31 -34.82 3.16
C GLN A 128 -6.73 -36.24 3.06
N THR A 129 -7.60 -37.22 2.84
CA THR A 129 -7.26 -38.64 2.83
C THR A 129 -6.30 -39.01 1.70
N LEU A 130 -6.54 -38.53 0.48
CA LEU A 130 -5.61 -38.71 -0.65
C LEU A 130 -4.22 -38.14 -0.32
N ARG A 131 -4.17 -37.06 0.47
CA ARG A 131 -2.90 -36.46 0.87
C ARG A 131 -2.20 -37.25 1.96
N ILE A 132 -2.92 -37.69 3.01
CA ILE A 132 -2.32 -38.52 4.06
C ILE A 132 -1.83 -39.84 3.47
N TRP A 133 -2.57 -40.43 2.52
CA TRP A 133 -2.15 -41.64 1.79
C TRP A 133 -0.78 -41.48 1.11
N SER A 134 -0.48 -40.31 0.55
CA SER A 134 0.83 -40.05 -0.07
C SER A 134 2.03 -40.13 0.89
N PHE A 135 1.77 -40.06 2.21
CA PHE A 135 2.81 -40.13 3.25
C PHE A 135 2.77 -41.43 4.05
N ASN A 136 1.61 -42.09 4.11
CA ASN A 136 1.41 -43.30 4.87
C ASN A 136 0.55 -44.29 4.10
N THR A 137 1.21 -45.22 3.41
CA THR A 137 0.57 -46.24 2.58
C THR A 137 -0.23 -47.26 3.38
N SER A 138 0.02 -47.38 4.70
CA SER A 138 -0.68 -48.32 5.59
C SER A 138 -2.16 -47.95 5.83
N ILE A 139 -2.58 -46.76 5.40
CA ILE A 139 -3.95 -46.26 5.57
C ILE A 139 -4.88 -46.83 4.49
N ARG A 140 -4.33 -47.47 3.44
CA ARG A 140 -5.10 -48.01 2.31
C ARG A 140 -6.29 -48.88 2.71
N GLU A 141 -6.15 -49.66 3.78
CA GLU A 141 -7.20 -50.56 4.30
C GLU A 141 -8.32 -49.85 5.08
N HIS A 142 -8.10 -48.59 5.46
CA HIS A 142 -9.01 -47.79 6.28
C HIS A 142 -9.76 -46.71 5.45
N LEU A 143 -9.66 -46.76 4.13
CA LEU A 143 -10.29 -45.82 3.20
C LEU A 143 -11.71 -46.26 2.88
N ASN A 144 -12.68 -45.36 3.04
CA ASN A 144 -14.06 -45.62 2.59
C ASN A 144 -14.14 -45.55 1.05
N SER A 145 -15.00 -46.38 0.44
CA SER A 145 -15.22 -46.41 -1.01
C SER A 145 -15.72 -45.07 -1.56
N ASP A 146 -16.54 -44.34 -0.79
CA ASP A 146 -17.02 -42.98 -1.15
C ASP A 146 -15.86 -42.00 -1.33
N GLN A 147 -14.90 -42.01 -0.39
CA GLN A 147 -13.76 -41.09 -0.45
C GLN A 147 -12.93 -41.28 -1.71
N LEU A 148 -12.70 -42.53 -2.11
CA LEU A 148 -11.99 -42.89 -3.34
C LEU A 148 -12.79 -42.49 -4.59
N GLN A 149 -14.11 -42.67 -4.58
CA GLN A 149 -14.98 -42.27 -5.67
C GLN A 149 -14.99 -40.75 -5.86
N LYS A 150 -15.16 -39.98 -4.79
CA LYS A 150 -15.05 -38.51 -4.81
C LYS A 150 -13.66 -38.05 -5.26
N GLY A 151 -12.60 -38.76 -4.86
CA GLY A 151 -11.25 -38.53 -5.37
C GLY A 151 -11.15 -38.63 -6.90
N LYS A 152 -11.78 -39.64 -7.50
CA LYS A 152 -11.87 -39.76 -8.97
C LYS A 152 -12.70 -38.64 -9.59
N GLN A 153 -13.81 -38.26 -8.96
CA GLN A 153 -14.64 -37.14 -9.43
C GLN A 153 -13.87 -35.82 -9.47
N ILE A 154 -12.95 -35.55 -8.53
CA ILE A 154 -12.08 -34.37 -8.55
C ILE A 154 -11.18 -34.38 -9.79
N ASP A 155 -10.53 -35.51 -10.07
CA ASP A 155 -9.63 -35.66 -11.23
C ASP A 155 -10.39 -35.60 -12.56
N GLU A 156 -11.56 -36.27 -12.65
CA GLU A 156 -12.44 -36.21 -13.81
C GLU A 156 -12.96 -34.81 -14.06
N TRP A 157 -13.40 -34.10 -13.02
CA TRP A 157 -13.82 -32.71 -13.13
C TRP A 157 -12.68 -31.83 -13.62
N TRP A 158 -11.46 -32.00 -13.08
CA TRP A 158 -10.30 -31.23 -13.54
C TRP A 158 -9.97 -31.48 -15.02
N LYS A 159 -9.97 -32.75 -15.44
CA LYS A 159 -9.76 -33.12 -16.85
C LYS A 159 -10.86 -32.57 -17.76
N GLN A 160 -12.12 -32.63 -17.32
CA GLN A 160 -13.24 -32.06 -18.06
C GLN A 160 -13.13 -30.55 -18.17
N MET A 161 -12.77 -29.86 -17.10
CA MET A 161 -12.55 -28.40 -17.12
C MET A 161 -11.46 -28.01 -18.11
N MET A 162 -10.31 -28.69 -18.08
CA MET A 162 -9.19 -28.44 -19.00
C MET A 162 -9.52 -28.79 -20.46
N LYS A 163 -10.38 -29.80 -20.68
CA LYS A 163 -10.83 -30.20 -22.01
C LYS A 163 -11.93 -29.28 -22.56
N ALA A 164 -12.89 -28.89 -21.73
CA ALA A 164 -13.99 -27.99 -22.07
C ALA A 164 -13.49 -26.58 -22.34
N SER A 165 -12.43 -26.16 -21.65
CA SER A 165 -11.73 -24.94 -21.97
C SER A 165 -10.93 -25.05 -23.28
N GLY A 166 -10.71 -26.24 -23.84
CA GLY A 166 -10.19 -26.46 -25.19
C GLY A 166 -8.80 -25.86 -25.41
N GLU A 167 -7.85 -26.16 -24.51
CA GLU A 167 -6.55 -25.47 -24.38
C GLU A 167 -6.64 -23.99 -23.99
N ARG A 168 -7.85 -23.40 -23.90
CA ARG A 168 -8.06 -22.07 -23.34
C ARG A 168 -8.05 -22.15 -21.82
N MET A 169 -7.77 -21.00 -21.24
CA MET A 169 -7.67 -20.73 -19.81
C MET A 169 -9.06 -20.71 -19.12
N ILE A 170 -9.13 -21.09 -17.84
CA ILE A 170 -10.33 -21.01 -17.00
C ILE A 170 -10.79 -19.55 -16.86
N ASP A 171 -12.07 -19.28 -17.14
CA ASP A 171 -12.66 -17.95 -16.91
C ASP A 171 -13.17 -17.81 -15.46
N PHE A 172 -12.33 -17.22 -14.62
CA PHE A 172 -12.64 -17.00 -13.21
C PHE A 172 -13.73 -15.95 -12.95
N THR A 173 -14.17 -15.22 -13.97
CA THR A 173 -15.24 -14.21 -13.81
C THR A 173 -16.64 -14.80 -13.92
N ASN A 174 -16.76 -15.94 -14.61
CA ASN A 174 -18.04 -16.58 -14.95
C ASN A 174 -18.18 -17.98 -14.36
N LEU A 175 -17.47 -18.27 -13.26
CA LEU A 175 -17.65 -19.54 -12.54
C LEU A 175 -19.00 -19.57 -11.82
N ASP A 176 -19.75 -20.64 -12.01
CA ASP A 176 -20.93 -20.92 -11.20
C ASP A 176 -20.53 -21.38 -9.78
N GLU A 177 -21.52 -21.51 -8.89
CA GLU A 177 -21.29 -21.93 -7.50
C GLU A 177 -20.63 -23.31 -7.42
N ARG A 178 -21.01 -24.21 -8.32
CA ARG A 178 -20.48 -25.57 -8.36
C ARG A 178 -19.02 -25.61 -8.77
N ALA A 179 -18.65 -24.92 -9.85
CA ALA A 179 -17.27 -24.82 -10.32
C ALA A 179 -16.39 -24.09 -9.31
N THR A 180 -16.92 -23.06 -8.64
CA THR A 180 -16.24 -22.39 -7.54
C THR A 180 -15.93 -23.36 -6.39
N GLY A 181 -16.92 -24.14 -5.94
CA GLY A 181 -16.74 -25.15 -4.90
C GLY A 181 -15.74 -26.24 -5.29
N MET A 182 -15.82 -26.75 -6.51
CA MET A 182 -14.88 -27.75 -7.03
C MET A 182 -13.46 -27.19 -7.19
N PHE A 183 -13.31 -25.92 -7.57
CA PHE A 183 -12.00 -25.27 -7.61
C PHE A 183 -11.40 -25.09 -6.20
N TRP A 184 -12.24 -24.81 -5.19
CA TRP A 184 -11.80 -24.83 -3.79
C TRP A 184 -11.31 -26.22 -3.39
N VAL A 185 -12.05 -27.29 -3.69
CA VAL A 185 -11.62 -28.68 -3.42
C VAL A 185 -10.29 -29.01 -4.10
N LEU A 186 -10.14 -28.57 -5.35
CA LEU A 186 -8.88 -28.71 -6.10
C LEU A 186 -7.71 -28.05 -5.37
N SER A 187 -7.92 -26.88 -4.76
CA SER A 187 -6.86 -26.17 -4.02
C SER A 187 -6.26 -26.98 -2.85
N PHE A 188 -7.03 -27.88 -2.24
CA PHE A 188 -6.55 -28.77 -1.17
C PHE A 188 -5.84 -30.01 -1.75
N THR A 189 -6.30 -30.49 -2.91
CA THR A 189 -5.85 -31.74 -3.53
C THR A 189 -4.63 -31.54 -4.44
N MET A 190 -4.70 -30.58 -5.37
CA MET A 190 -3.73 -30.31 -6.44
C MET A 190 -3.35 -28.84 -6.48
N ALA A 191 -2.72 -28.34 -5.40
CA ALA A 191 -2.35 -26.93 -5.28
C ALA A 191 -1.45 -26.41 -6.42
N GLN A 192 -0.56 -27.23 -7.00
CA GLN A 192 0.32 -26.76 -8.06
C GLN A 192 -0.45 -26.51 -9.39
N PRO A 193 -1.22 -27.47 -9.93
CA PRO A 193 -2.10 -27.21 -11.08
C PRO A 193 -3.08 -26.06 -10.87
N ALA A 194 -3.68 -25.94 -9.68
CA ALA A 194 -4.59 -24.84 -9.38
C ALA A 194 -3.88 -23.47 -9.43
N CYS A 195 -2.64 -23.39 -8.93
CA CYS A 195 -1.82 -22.19 -8.97
C CYS A 195 -1.46 -21.79 -10.40
N GLU A 196 -1.03 -22.77 -11.21
CA GLU A 196 -0.71 -22.56 -12.63
C GLU A 196 -1.93 -22.08 -13.43
N ALA A 197 -3.12 -22.61 -13.14
CA ALA A 197 -4.34 -22.15 -13.78
C ALA A 197 -4.64 -20.68 -13.48
N VAL A 198 -4.39 -20.21 -12.25
CA VAL A 198 -4.52 -18.80 -11.89
C VAL A 198 -3.41 -17.95 -12.52
N MET A 199 -2.18 -18.42 -12.59
CA MET A 199 -1.11 -17.68 -13.27
C MET A 199 -1.38 -17.56 -14.77
N ASN A 200 -1.85 -18.63 -15.40
CA ASN A 200 -2.33 -18.64 -16.79
C ASN A 200 -3.51 -17.66 -16.98
N TRP A 201 -4.34 -17.47 -15.94
CA TRP A 201 -5.37 -16.44 -15.97
C TRP A 201 -4.82 -15.05 -16.26
N PHE A 202 -3.77 -14.67 -15.56
CA PHE A 202 -3.18 -13.35 -15.71
C PHE A 202 -2.32 -13.18 -16.97
N THR A 203 -1.75 -14.25 -17.51
CA THR A 203 -0.87 -14.18 -18.70
C THR A 203 -1.62 -14.36 -20.03
N SER A 204 -2.86 -14.85 -19.99
CA SER A 204 -3.66 -15.21 -21.17
C SER A 204 -3.94 -14.08 -22.16
N ALA A 205 -4.11 -12.86 -21.67
CA ALA A 205 -4.34 -11.70 -22.52
C ALA A 205 -3.06 -11.34 -23.31
N GLY A 206 -1.94 -11.98 -23.01
CA GLY A 206 -0.65 -11.78 -23.65
C GLY A 206 0.02 -10.50 -23.19
N MET A 207 1.09 -10.17 -23.91
CA MET A 207 1.89 -8.98 -23.67
C MET A 207 1.56 -7.93 -24.75
N ALA A 208 1.75 -6.67 -24.39
CA ALA A 208 1.74 -5.57 -25.33
C ALA A 208 3.01 -4.75 -25.16
N ASP A 209 3.58 -4.29 -26.28
CA ASP A 209 4.63 -3.28 -26.24
C ASP A 209 4.02 -1.96 -25.77
N LEU A 210 4.61 -1.36 -24.75
CA LEU A 210 4.19 -0.04 -24.32
C LEU A 210 4.67 0.98 -25.36
N ILE A 211 3.74 1.67 -26.04
CA ILE A 211 4.08 2.69 -27.04
C ILE A 211 4.97 3.75 -26.37
N GLN A 212 6.15 3.98 -26.95
CA GLN A 212 7.19 4.90 -26.47
C GLN A 212 6.59 6.27 -26.14
N GLY A 213 6.95 6.80 -24.97
CA GLY A 213 6.68 8.20 -24.67
C GLY A 213 7.62 9.08 -25.46
N PRO A 214 7.24 10.33 -25.75
CA PRO A 214 8.08 11.25 -26.53
C PRO A 214 9.46 11.52 -25.90
N ASN A 215 9.71 11.10 -24.65
CA ASN A 215 10.94 11.38 -23.90
C ASN A 215 11.72 10.11 -23.44
N MET A 216 11.36 8.90 -23.88
CA MET A 216 12.16 7.70 -23.55
C MET A 216 13.20 7.42 -24.63
N GLN A 217 14.39 6.98 -24.23
CA GLN A 217 15.45 6.59 -25.18
C GLN A 217 14.96 5.40 -26.04
N PRO A 218 15.25 5.37 -27.36
CA PRO A 218 14.75 4.33 -28.27
C PRO A 218 15.12 2.88 -27.90
N SER A 219 16.12 2.69 -27.04
CA SER A 219 16.65 1.37 -26.63
C SER A 219 15.88 0.69 -25.50
N GLU A 220 14.94 1.36 -24.82
CA GLU A 220 14.19 0.80 -23.69
C GLU A 220 12.78 0.34 -24.13
N ARG A 221 12.68 -0.85 -24.73
CA ARG A 221 11.37 -1.48 -24.95
C ARG A 221 10.84 -2.03 -23.63
N ILE A 222 9.78 -1.44 -23.11
CA ILE A 222 9.07 -1.94 -21.93
C ILE A 222 7.90 -2.80 -22.40
N MET A 223 7.92 -4.08 -22.02
CA MET A 223 6.79 -4.99 -22.21
C MET A 223 5.80 -4.84 -21.05
N MET A 224 4.51 -4.85 -21.35
CA MET A 224 3.44 -4.79 -20.35
C MET A 224 2.49 -5.97 -20.52
N MET A 225 2.06 -6.55 -19.41
CA MET A 225 0.98 -7.53 -19.41
C MET A 225 -0.35 -6.85 -19.75
N ARG A 226 -1.14 -7.44 -20.66
CA ARG A 226 -2.49 -6.93 -20.94
C ARG A 226 -3.39 -7.12 -19.72
N GLU A 227 -4.37 -6.22 -19.57
CA GLU A 227 -5.28 -6.24 -18.43
C GLU A 227 -6.27 -7.41 -18.50
N THR A 228 -6.42 -8.11 -17.38
CA THR A 228 -7.45 -9.14 -17.13
C THR A 228 -8.35 -8.70 -15.97
N TYR A 229 -9.11 -9.59 -15.34
CA TYR A 229 -9.89 -9.24 -14.13
C TYR A 229 -9.19 -9.75 -12.86
N PRO A 230 -9.19 -8.98 -11.76
CA PRO A 230 -8.70 -9.47 -10.49
C PRO A 230 -9.61 -10.58 -9.95
N LEU A 231 -9.04 -11.56 -9.24
CA LEU A 231 -9.84 -12.61 -8.61
C LEU A 231 -10.67 -12.01 -7.46
N SER A 232 -11.92 -12.43 -7.33
CA SER A 232 -12.85 -11.93 -6.32
C SER A 232 -12.46 -12.37 -4.91
N MET A 233 -12.79 -11.56 -3.91
CA MET A 233 -12.62 -11.95 -2.50
C MET A 233 -13.38 -13.24 -2.17
N SER A 234 -14.56 -13.44 -2.75
CA SER A 234 -15.35 -14.67 -2.56
C SER A 234 -14.59 -15.90 -3.05
N LEU A 235 -14.09 -15.89 -4.29
CA LEU A 235 -13.32 -17.00 -4.85
C LEU A 235 -12.06 -17.28 -4.03
N LEU A 236 -11.31 -16.24 -3.67
CA LEU A 236 -10.05 -16.38 -2.94
C LEU A 236 -10.26 -16.91 -1.51
N SER A 237 -11.38 -16.57 -0.86
CA SER A 237 -11.64 -16.91 0.54
C SER A 237 -11.72 -18.41 0.84
N GLY A 238 -12.16 -19.22 -0.13
CA GLY A 238 -12.25 -20.67 0.05
C GLY A 238 -11.04 -21.47 -0.43
N LEU A 239 -10.01 -20.80 -0.96
CA LEU A 239 -8.77 -21.46 -1.34
C LEU A 239 -8.01 -21.95 -0.09
N SER A 240 -7.32 -23.09 -0.22
CA SER A 240 -6.43 -23.56 0.84
C SER A 240 -5.31 -22.55 1.11
N ILE A 241 -4.94 -22.35 2.38
CA ILE A 241 -3.89 -21.40 2.77
C ILE A 241 -2.55 -21.79 2.12
N ASN A 242 -2.31 -23.09 1.93
CA ASN A 242 -1.15 -23.59 1.20
C ASN A 242 -1.16 -23.15 -0.29
N LEU A 243 -2.30 -23.17 -0.97
CA LEU A 243 -2.39 -22.61 -2.32
C LEU A 243 -2.16 -21.09 -2.29
N CYS A 244 -2.79 -20.37 -1.36
CA CYS A 244 -2.62 -18.92 -1.23
C CYS A 244 -1.16 -18.53 -1.02
N LEU A 245 -0.41 -19.28 -0.20
CA LEU A 245 1.03 -19.11 -0.02
C LEU A 245 1.78 -19.25 -1.35
N LYS A 246 1.59 -20.37 -2.05
CA LYS A 246 2.25 -20.62 -3.35
C LYS A 246 1.93 -19.52 -4.37
N LEU A 247 0.67 -19.14 -4.45
CA LEU A 247 0.20 -18.11 -5.36
C LEU A 247 0.81 -16.75 -5.01
N ALA A 248 0.86 -16.37 -3.73
CA ALA A 248 1.51 -15.13 -3.30
C ALA A 248 3.00 -15.09 -3.69
N TYR A 249 3.73 -16.20 -3.52
CA TYR A 249 5.13 -16.29 -3.96
C TYR A 249 5.30 -16.15 -5.48
N GLN A 250 4.47 -16.85 -6.28
CA GLN A 250 4.53 -16.78 -7.74
C GLN A 250 4.11 -15.41 -8.30
N LEU A 251 3.10 -14.79 -7.67
CA LEU A 251 2.69 -13.43 -8.01
C LEU A 251 3.82 -12.45 -7.70
N GLU A 252 4.48 -12.54 -6.55
CA GLU A 252 5.62 -11.67 -6.25
C GLU A 252 6.80 -11.87 -7.19
N GLU A 253 7.10 -13.11 -7.60
CA GLU A 253 8.12 -13.36 -8.64
C GLU A 253 7.78 -12.58 -9.90
N THR A 254 6.52 -12.64 -10.34
CA THR A 254 6.10 -12.01 -11.59
C THR A 254 5.99 -10.49 -11.47
N ILE A 255 5.46 -9.99 -10.36
CA ILE A 255 5.22 -8.55 -10.10
C ILE A 255 6.53 -7.79 -9.90
N PHE A 256 7.45 -8.34 -9.11
CA PHE A 256 8.65 -7.60 -8.67
C PHE A 256 9.93 -8.06 -9.36
N LEU A 257 10.07 -9.36 -9.66
CA LEU A 257 11.29 -9.93 -10.28
C LEU A 257 11.13 -10.13 -11.80
N GLY A 258 9.90 -10.06 -12.31
CA GLY A 258 9.57 -10.15 -13.73
C GLY A 258 10.18 -9.02 -14.57
N GLN A 259 10.30 -9.28 -15.87
CA GLN A 259 10.83 -8.30 -16.84
C GLN A 259 9.76 -7.34 -17.36
N ALA A 260 8.49 -7.73 -17.27
CA ALA A 260 7.39 -6.95 -17.80
C ALA A 260 6.60 -6.26 -16.69
N VAL A 261 5.96 -5.14 -17.03
CA VAL A 261 5.06 -4.44 -16.12
C VAL A 261 3.83 -5.32 -15.85
N PRO A 262 3.53 -5.66 -14.59
CA PRO A 262 2.43 -6.57 -14.24
C PRO A 262 1.08 -5.93 -14.51
N SER A 263 0.06 -6.75 -14.78
CA SER A 263 -1.33 -6.29 -14.93
C SER A 263 -1.88 -5.77 -13.59
N ILE A 264 -2.79 -4.80 -13.63
CA ILE A 264 -3.41 -4.27 -12.39
C ILE A 264 -4.20 -5.37 -11.69
N ALA A 265 -4.85 -6.25 -12.46
CA ALA A 265 -5.57 -7.41 -11.94
C ALA A 265 -4.68 -8.35 -11.12
N MET A 266 -3.43 -8.57 -11.56
CA MET A 266 -2.45 -9.39 -10.86
C MET A 266 -2.05 -8.74 -9.53
N VAL A 267 -1.74 -7.44 -9.55
CA VAL A 267 -1.36 -6.68 -8.35
C VAL A 267 -2.51 -6.63 -7.33
N GLU A 268 -3.74 -6.37 -7.79
CA GLU A 268 -4.91 -6.31 -6.92
C GLU A 268 -5.25 -7.70 -6.34
N THR A 269 -5.05 -8.78 -7.10
CA THR A 269 -5.20 -10.16 -6.58
C THR A 269 -4.16 -10.48 -5.52
N TYR A 270 -2.90 -10.09 -5.73
CA TYR A 270 -1.84 -10.22 -4.72
C TYR A 270 -2.21 -9.51 -3.41
N VAL A 271 -2.70 -8.27 -3.50
CA VAL A 271 -3.20 -7.52 -2.34
C VAL A 271 -4.34 -8.26 -1.64
N ARG A 272 -5.33 -8.75 -2.39
CA ARG A 272 -6.49 -9.46 -1.81
C ARG A 272 -6.09 -10.74 -1.07
N LEU A 273 -5.12 -11.48 -1.59
CA LEU A 273 -4.58 -12.66 -0.89
C LEU A 273 -4.04 -12.26 0.49
N LEU A 274 -3.20 -11.22 0.56
CA LEU A 274 -2.65 -10.72 1.83
C LEU A 274 -3.73 -10.25 2.81
N LEU A 275 -4.88 -9.79 2.31
CA LEU A 275 -6.01 -9.36 3.15
C LEU A 275 -6.87 -10.53 3.64
N ILE A 276 -6.94 -11.64 2.91
CA ILE A 276 -7.74 -12.82 3.27
C ILE A 276 -7.03 -13.71 4.30
N ALA A 277 -5.70 -13.84 4.19
CA ALA A 277 -4.89 -14.61 5.13
C ALA A 277 -3.73 -13.77 5.69
N PRO A 278 -4.05 -12.68 6.44
CA PRO A 278 -3.05 -11.73 6.91
C PRO A 278 -2.00 -12.37 7.82
N HIS A 279 -2.35 -13.33 8.68
CA HIS A 279 -1.38 -13.95 9.57
C HIS A 279 -0.41 -14.88 8.84
N SER A 280 -0.93 -15.69 7.91
CA SER A 280 -0.12 -16.71 7.22
C SER A 280 0.74 -16.15 6.08
N LEU A 281 0.28 -15.07 5.43
CA LEU A 281 0.92 -14.53 4.22
C LEU A 281 1.76 -13.28 4.45
N PHE A 282 1.46 -12.48 5.47
CA PHE A 282 2.14 -11.20 5.66
C PHE A 282 3.64 -11.38 5.93
N ARG A 283 4.43 -10.55 5.26
CA ARG A 283 5.87 -10.38 5.49
C ARG A 283 6.28 -8.93 5.28
N PRO A 284 7.32 -8.43 5.98
CA PRO A 284 7.86 -7.11 5.69
C PRO A 284 8.42 -7.06 4.26
N HIS A 285 7.71 -6.37 3.36
CA HIS A 285 7.96 -6.42 1.92
C HIS A 285 9.37 -5.97 1.54
N PHE A 286 9.86 -4.83 2.07
CA PHE A 286 11.21 -4.34 1.78
C PHE A 286 12.27 -5.38 2.17
N THR A 287 12.24 -5.87 3.42
CA THR A 287 13.19 -6.89 3.89
C THR A 287 13.10 -8.18 3.07
N ALA A 288 11.88 -8.67 2.81
CA ALA A 288 11.67 -9.91 2.07
C ALA A 288 12.15 -9.82 0.61
N LEU A 289 11.89 -8.69 -0.06
CA LEU A 289 12.33 -8.49 -1.44
C LEU A 289 13.84 -8.29 -1.53
N THR A 290 14.45 -7.51 -0.63
CA THR A 290 15.91 -7.29 -0.61
C THR A 290 16.68 -8.57 -0.26
N GLN A 291 16.14 -9.44 0.60
CA GLN A 291 16.72 -10.75 0.88
C GLN A 291 16.76 -11.65 -0.37
N ARG A 292 15.75 -11.55 -1.24
CA ARG A 292 15.69 -12.31 -2.48
C ARG A 292 16.55 -11.71 -3.58
N SER A 293 16.62 -10.38 -3.65
CA SER A 293 17.45 -9.66 -4.61
C SER A 293 17.92 -8.33 -4.00
N PRO A 294 19.20 -8.21 -3.59
CA PRO A 294 19.71 -7.04 -2.89
C PRO A 294 19.57 -5.72 -3.66
N SER A 295 19.65 -5.77 -4.99
CA SER A 295 19.52 -4.61 -5.88
C SER A 295 18.09 -4.33 -6.33
N ILE A 296 17.08 -5.07 -5.84
CA ILE A 296 15.71 -4.97 -6.39
C ILE A 296 15.11 -3.58 -6.26
N LEU A 297 15.40 -2.88 -5.17
CA LEU A 297 14.89 -1.54 -4.89
C LEU A 297 15.64 -0.45 -5.68
N SER A 298 16.74 -0.77 -6.37
CA SER A 298 17.37 0.16 -7.30
C SER A 298 16.62 0.24 -8.64
N LYS A 299 15.69 -0.69 -8.91
CA LYS A 299 14.79 -0.62 -10.07
C LYS A 299 13.63 0.33 -9.76
N SER A 300 13.59 1.49 -10.41
CA SER A 300 12.59 2.53 -10.16
C SER A 300 11.15 2.00 -10.23
N GLY A 301 10.80 1.23 -11.26
CA GLY A 301 9.45 0.66 -11.42
C GLY A 301 9.00 -0.25 -10.27
N VAL A 302 9.92 -1.04 -9.70
CA VAL A 302 9.62 -1.91 -8.54
C VAL A 302 9.36 -1.06 -7.31
N SER A 303 10.23 -0.10 -7.03
CA SER A 303 10.11 0.79 -5.86
C SER A 303 8.85 1.65 -5.92
N LEU A 304 8.50 2.16 -7.10
CA LEU A 304 7.25 2.88 -7.33
C LEU A 304 6.03 2.01 -7.06
N LEU A 305 5.95 0.84 -7.69
CA LEU A 305 4.82 -0.08 -7.52
C LEU A 305 4.67 -0.51 -6.06
N LEU A 306 5.78 -0.83 -5.40
CA LEU A 306 5.76 -1.23 -3.99
C LEU A 306 5.26 -0.08 -3.10
N LEU A 307 5.74 1.14 -3.30
CA LEU A 307 5.26 2.29 -2.53
C LEU A 307 3.80 2.63 -2.82
N GLU A 308 3.32 2.47 -4.06
CA GLU A 308 1.90 2.63 -4.39
C GLU A 308 1.03 1.60 -3.68
N ILE A 309 1.40 0.32 -3.72
CA ILE A 309 0.70 -0.75 -3.01
C ILE A 309 0.68 -0.46 -1.50
N LEU A 310 1.81 -0.05 -0.92
CA LEU A 310 1.90 0.27 0.50
C LEU A 310 1.03 1.48 0.86
N ASN A 311 1.06 2.57 0.09
CA ASN A 311 0.25 3.76 0.34
C ASN A 311 -1.25 3.47 0.27
N TYR A 312 -1.68 2.78 -0.78
CA TYR A 312 -3.10 2.75 -1.17
C TYR A 312 -3.81 1.42 -0.87
N ARG A 313 -3.08 0.39 -0.41
CA ARG A 313 -3.64 -0.94 -0.16
C ARG A 313 -3.18 -1.56 1.16
N LEU A 314 -1.88 -1.59 1.43
CA LEU A 314 -1.31 -2.43 2.50
C LEU A 314 -0.94 -1.69 3.78
N LEU A 315 -1.04 -0.36 3.84
CA LEU A 315 -0.81 0.38 5.09
C LEU A 315 -1.67 -0.12 6.28
N PRO A 316 -2.98 -0.41 6.11
CA PRO A 316 -3.78 -1.01 7.18
C PRO A 316 -3.23 -2.35 7.69
N LEU A 317 -2.68 -3.18 6.79
CA LEU A 317 -2.09 -4.46 7.15
C LEU A 317 -0.82 -4.29 8.00
N TYR A 318 0.04 -3.32 7.66
CA TYR A 318 1.20 -2.97 8.50
C TYR A 318 0.80 -2.46 9.88
N ARG A 319 -0.29 -1.68 9.97
CA ARG A 319 -0.86 -1.23 11.25
C ARG A 319 -1.39 -2.41 12.06
N TYR A 320 -2.11 -3.33 11.41
CA TYR A 320 -2.64 -4.55 12.03
C TYR A 320 -1.53 -5.40 12.66
N HIS A 321 -0.41 -5.60 11.96
CA HIS A 321 0.73 -6.37 12.48
C HIS A 321 1.69 -5.58 13.39
N GLY A 322 1.41 -4.31 13.68
CA GLY A 322 2.31 -3.48 14.48
C GLY A 322 3.70 -3.27 13.85
N LYS A 323 3.81 -3.32 12.51
CA LYS A 323 5.07 -3.17 11.77
C LYS A 323 5.29 -1.77 11.18
N SER A 324 4.48 -0.79 11.58
CA SER A 324 4.58 0.60 11.12
C SER A 324 5.96 1.23 11.40
N LYS A 325 6.58 0.96 12.56
CA LYS A 325 7.91 1.48 12.91
C LYS A 325 9.00 0.97 11.94
N ALA A 326 9.02 -0.34 11.67
CA ALA A 326 9.97 -0.93 10.74
C ALA A 326 9.77 -0.38 9.33
N LEU A 327 8.52 -0.28 8.88
CA LEU A 327 8.20 0.31 7.57
C LEU A 327 8.65 1.78 7.47
N MET A 328 8.45 2.56 8.53
CA MET A 328 8.91 3.95 8.57
C MET A 328 10.43 4.04 8.40
N TYR A 329 11.20 3.18 9.08
CA TYR A 329 12.65 3.14 8.93
C TYR A 329 13.07 2.86 7.47
N ASP A 330 12.49 1.83 6.85
CA ASP A 330 12.77 1.49 5.45
C ASP A 330 12.47 2.65 4.50
N VAL A 331 11.31 3.31 4.68
CA VAL A 331 10.87 4.44 3.85
C VAL A 331 11.77 5.66 4.05
N THR A 332 12.16 5.96 5.28
CA THR A 332 13.05 7.12 5.57
C THR A 332 14.42 6.95 4.94
N LYS A 333 14.95 5.72 4.92
CA LYS A 333 16.19 5.40 4.19
C LYS A 333 16.04 5.66 2.69
N ILE A 334 14.90 5.32 2.09
CA ILE A 334 14.62 5.62 0.68
C ILE A 334 14.61 7.13 0.45
N ILE A 335 13.91 7.89 1.30
CA ILE A 335 13.83 9.36 1.21
C ILE A 335 15.23 9.99 1.26
N SER A 336 16.06 9.62 2.24
CA SER A 336 17.44 10.10 2.35
C SER A 336 18.26 9.87 1.08
N MET A 337 18.03 8.76 0.38
CA MET A 337 18.76 8.43 -0.86
C MET A 337 18.27 9.23 -2.08
N ILE A 338 17.08 9.81 -2.08
CA ILE A 338 16.46 10.41 -3.29
C ILE A 338 16.06 11.88 -3.16
N LYS A 339 15.94 12.43 -1.94
CA LYS A 339 15.48 13.81 -1.69
C LYS A 339 16.26 14.90 -2.45
N GLY A 340 17.57 14.70 -2.63
CA GLY A 340 18.46 15.60 -3.39
C GLY A 340 18.76 15.14 -4.82
N LYS A 341 18.14 14.06 -5.31
CA LYS A 341 18.39 13.53 -6.66
C LYS A 341 17.44 14.15 -7.68
N ARG A 342 18.00 14.61 -8.80
CA ARG A 342 17.25 15.26 -9.89
C ARG A 342 16.27 14.29 -10.55
N GLY A 343 15.02 14.68 -10.68
CA GLY A 343 14.01 13.92 -11.42
C GLY A 343 13.30 12.80 -10.65
N GLU A 344 13.67 12.54 -9.39
CA GLU A 344 13.09 11.49 -8.54
C GLU A 344 11.76 11.90 -7.88
N HIS A 345 11.03 12.85 -8.50
CA HIS A 345 9.86 13.51 -7.92
C HIS A 345 8.77 12.52 -7.52
N ARG A 346 8.37 11.63 -8.42
CA ARG A 346 7.28 10.66 -8.16
C ARG A 346 7.63 9.71 -7.02
N LEU A 347 8.83 9.14 -7.05
CA LEU A 347 9.29 8.20 -6.03
C LEU A 347 9.40 8.88 -4.66
N PHE A 348 9.98 10.08 -4.62
CA PHE A 348 10.07 10.89 -3.41
C PHE A 348 8.70 11.20 -2.82
N ARG A 349 7.73 11.63 -3.65
CA ARG A 349 6.38 11.97 -3.17
C ARG A 349 5.64 10.76 -2.61
N LEU A 350 5.75 9.59 -3.25
CA LEU A 350 5.13 8.37 -2.72
C LEU A 350 5.76 7.94 -1.39
N ALA A 351 7.09 8.06 -1.26
CA ALA A 351 7.80 7.72 -0.04
C ALA A 351 7.47 8.72 1.09
N GLU A 352 7.50 10.02 0.80
CA GLU A 352 7.13 11.07 1.75
C GLU A 352 5.68 10.90 2.21
N ASN A 353 4.73 10.67 1.30
CA ASN A 353 3.33 10.42 1.64
C ASN A 353 3.13 9.19 2.52
N LEU A 354 3.83 8.09 2.24
CA LEU A 354 3.77 6.90 3.09
C LEU A 354 4.29 7.20 4.49
N CYS A 355 5.42 7.92 4.58
CA CYS A 355 6.00 8.31 5.85
C CYS A 355 5.09 9.26 6.65
N MET A 356 4.46 10.24 5.98
CA MET A 356 3.45 11.12 6.60
C MET A 356 2.31 10.30 7.22
N ASN A 357 1.74 9.37 6.46
CA ASN A 357 0.65 8.51 6.93
C ASN A 357 1.07 7.55 8.06
N LEU A 358 2.33 7.15 8.11
CA LEU A 358 2.89 6.35 9.20
C LEU A 358 3.03 7.20 10.47
N ILE A 359 3.62 8.39 10.38
CA ILE A 359 3.78 9.33 11.49
C ILE A 359 2.41 9.69 12.10
N LEU A 360 1.45 10.06 11.25
CA LEU A 360 0.09 10.41 11.70
C LEU A 360 -0.66 9.23 12.34
N SER A 361 -0.22 7.99 12.11
CA SER A 361 -0.83 6.80 12.70
C SER A 361 -0.14 6.29 13.97
N LEU A 362 0.93 6.94 14.41
CA LEU A 362 1.62 6.55 15.64
C LEU A 362 0.72 6.78 16.85
N LYS A 363 0.47 5.71 17.60
CA LYS A 363 -0.26 5.76 18.87
C LYS A 363 0.64 6.16 20.05
N ASP A 364 1.92 5.83 19.95
CA ASP A 364 2.95 6.21 20.90
C ASP A 364 4.20 6.61 20.12
N PHE A 365 4.53 7.90 20.19
CA PHE A 365 5.65 8.47 19.46
C PHE A 365 7.00 8.12 20.10
N PHE A 366 7.04 7.94 21.42
CA PHE A 366 8.30 7.70 22.15
C PHE A 366 8.88 6.31 21.83
N PHE A 367 8.04 5.36 21.42
CA PHE A 367 8.43 4.03 20.95
C PHE A 367 9.28 4.05 19.66
N VAL A 368 9.16 5.10 18.85
CA VAL A 368 9.87 5.22 17.56
C VAL A 368 11.33 5.62 17.77
N LYS A 369 11.66 6.36 18.83
CA LYS A 369 12.96 7.03 18.94
C LYS A 369 13.88 6.63 20.10
N LYS A 370 13.43 5.79 21.05
CA LYS A 370 14.29 5.24 22.11
C LYS A 370 15.52 4.45 21.59
N GLU A 371 15.59 4.09 20.30
CA GLU A 371 16.64 3.23 19.70
C GLU A 371 17.47 3.86 18.56
N LEU A 372 17.26 5.12 18.16
CA LEU A 372 17.87 5.66 16.94
C LEU A 372 19.28 6.24 17.14
N LYS A 373 20.31 5.39 17.06
CA LYS A 373 21.72 5.77 16.75
C LYS A 373 21.95 6.11 15.27
N GLY A 374 20.97 6.72 14.58
CA GLY A 374 21.05 7.01 13.13
C GLY A 374 20.49 8.38 12.78
N PRO A 375 20.86 8.94 11.60
CA PRO A 375 20.42 10.27 11.19
C PRO A 375 18.90 10.24 10.97
N THR A 376 18.17 11.03 11.76
CA THR A 376 16.77 11.36 11.47
C THR A 376 16.75 12.41 10.36
N GLU A 377 17.15 12.01 9.16
CA GLU A 377 17.12 12.83 7.96
C GLU A 377 15.70 12.95 7.38
N PHE A 378 14.74 13.26 8.25
CA PHE A 378 13.41 13.66 7.80
C PHE A 378 13.54 14.94 6.96
N THR A 379 12.68 15.03 5.95
CA THR A 379 12.49 16.27 5.20
C THR A 379 11.83 17.30 6.11
N GLU A 380 11.90 18.58 5.74
CA GLU A 380 11.22 19.62 6.50
C GLU A 380 9.72 19.32 6.66
N THR A 381 9.04 18.87 5.60
CA THR A 381 7.62 18.43 5.66
C THR A 381 7.38 17.35 6.71
N LEU A 382 8.22 16.30 6.75
CA LEU A 382 8.08 15.20 7.70
C LEU A 382 8.38 15.64 9.14
N ASN A 383 9.38 16.49 9.35
CA ASN A 383 9.67 17.08 10.65
C ASN A 383 8.48 17.89 11.18
N ARG A 384 7.82 18.65 10.32
CA ARG A 384 6.66 19.48 10.69
C ARG A 384 5.46 18.62 11.08
N ILE A 385 5.16 17.59 10.30
CA ILE A 385 4.10 16.62 10.62
C ILE A 385 4.43 15.85 11.90
N THR A 386 5.72 15.58 12.14
CA THR A 386 6.19 14.97 13.39
C THR A 386 5.88 15.85 14.59
N ILE A 387 6.18 17.15 14.53
CA ILE A 387 5.85 18.09 15.61
C ILE A 387 4.34 18.19 15.83
N ILE A 388 3.55 18.29 14.76
CA ILE A 388 2.08 18.31 14.86
C ILE A 388 1.55 17.03 15.49
N SER A 389 2.01 15.86 15.03
CA SER A 389 1.61 14.56 15.56
C SER A 389 1.97 14.42 17.04
N LEU A 390 3.16 14.87 17.43
CA LEU A 390 3.61 14.90 18.82
C LEU A 390 2.74 15.83 19.67
N ALA A 391 2.42 17.03 19.18
CA ALA A 391 1.54 17.97 19.85
C ALA A 391 0.13 17.40 20.06
N ILE A 392 -0.46 16.77 19.03
CA ILE A 392 -1.76 16.10 19.12
C ILE A 392 -1.70 14.95 20.12
N THR A 393 -0.66 14.11 20.07
CA THR A 393 -0.51 12.94 20.95
C THR A 393 -0.39 13.38 22.41
N ILE A 394 0.50 14.32 22.73
CA ILE A 394 0.66 14.82 24.10
C ILE A 394 -0.62 15.50 24.58
N LYS A 395 -1.30 16.29 23.73
CA LYS A 395 -2.54 16.97 24.09
C LYS A 395 -3.70 16.01 24.37
N THR A 396 -3.78 14.91 23.63
CA THR A 396 -4.90 13.95 23.72
C THR A 396 -4.66 12.81 24.69
N ARG A 397 -3.41 12.42 24.93
CA ARG A 397 -3.04 11.24 25.73
C ARG A 397 -2.11 11.55 26.91
N GLY A 398 -1.56 12.76 26.97
CA GLY A 398 -0.51 13.10 27.93
C GLY A 398 0.82 12.40 27.63
N ILE A 399 1.76 12.52 28.55
CA ILE A 399 3.02 11.77 28.58
C ILE A 399 2.90 10.78 29.75
N ALA A 400 2.81 9.48 29.44
CA ALA A 400 2.54 8.46 30.46
C ALA A 400 3.76 8.14 31.35
N GLU A 401 4.97 8.19 30.80
CA GLU A 401 6.20 7.79 31.49
C GLU A 401 7.12 8.99 31.77
N VAL A 402 7.71 9.05 32.96
CA VAL A 402 8.65 10.12 33.34
C VAL A 402 9.89 10.14 32.43
N GLU A 403 10.37 8.96 32.01
CA GLU A 403 11.50 8.85 31.07
C GLU A 403 11.22 9.55 29.73
N HIS A 404 9.96 9.51 29.26
CA HIS A 404 9.56 10.18 28.03
C HIS A 404 9.61 11.70 28.14
N MET A 405 9.38 12.25 29.34
CA MET A 405 9.56 13.69 29.58
C MET A 405 11.02 14.11 29.43
N ILE A 406 11.97 13.32 29.96
CA ILE A 406 13.41 13.60 29.86
C ILE A 406 13.87 13.53 28.39
N TYR A 407 13.28 12.61 27.61
CA TYR A 407 13.63 12.42 26.20
C TYR A 407 13.00 13.46 25.25
N LEU A 408 11.95 14.17 25.67
CA LEU A 408 11.21 15.10 24.81
C LEU A 408 12.08 16.26 24.29
N GLN A 409 12.90 16.87 25.14
CA GLN A 409 13.73 18.00 24.72
C GLN A 409 14.82 17.58 23.71
N PRO A 410 15.67 16.55 23.97
CA PRO A 410 16.65 16.06 22.99
C PRO A 410 16.00 15.65 21.66
N LEU A 411 14.79 15.09 21.74
CA LEU A 411 13.99 14.75 20.58
C LEU A 411 13.64 15.97 19.74
N LEU A 412 13.11 17.02 20.36
CA LEU A 412 12.76 18.27 19.68
C LEU A 412 14.01 18.91 19.08
N GLU A 413 15.13 18.96 19.80
CA GLU A 413 16.41 19.46 19.30
C GLU A 413 16.85 18.72 18.03
N GLN A 414 16.76 17.39 18.02
CA GLN A 414 17.11 16.57 16.87
C GLN A 414 16.21 16.84 15.65
N ILE A 415 14.89 16.95 15.85
CA ILE A 415 13.93 17.25 14.77
C ILE A 415 14.20 18.65 14.18
N MET A 416 14.46 19.61 15.06
CA MET A 416 14.62 21.01 14.66
C MET A 416 16.00 21.31 14.09
N ALA A 417 17.02 20.48 14.36
CA ALA A 417 18.38 20.63 13.81
C ALA A 417 18.41 20.62 12.28
N THR A 418 17.50 19.89 11.64
CA THR A 418 17.40 19.78 10.17
C THR A 418 16.27 20.61 9.56
N SER A 419 15.58 21.45 10.35
CA SER A 419 14.39 22.20 9.92
C SER A 419 14.56 23.70 10.10
N GLN A 420 14.19 24.50 9.09
CA GLN A 420 14.20 25.97 9.19
C GLN A 420 12.83 26.56 9.58
N HIS A 421 11.76 25.79 9.45
CA HIS A 421 10.38 26.23 9.70
C HIS A 421 10.06 26.76 11.11
N THR A 422 9.32 27.86 11.19
CA THR A 422 8.72 28.38 12.43
C THR A 422 7.20 28.32 12.39
N TRP A 423 6.57 28.22 13.55
CA TRP A 423 5.11 28.26 13.70
C TRP A 423 4.67 29.66 14.13
N SER A 424 3.52 30.13 13.63
CA SER A 424 2.93 31.38 14.10
C SER A 424 2.53 31.30 15.57
N GLU A 425 2.43 32.46 16.22
CA GLU A 425 1.91 32.54 17.58
C GLU A 425 0.49 31.95 17.68
N LYS A 426 -0.33 32.18 16.64
CA LYS A 426 -1.70 31.65 16.54
C LYS A 426 -1.72 30.12 16.59
N THR A 427 -0.85 29.46 15.84
CA THR A 427 -0.74 27.99 15.87
C THR A 427 -0.11 27.48 17.17
N LEU A 428 0.96 28.13 17.65
CA LEU A 428 1.66 27.74 18.87
C LEU A 428 0.76 27.76 20.13
N ARG A 429 -0.25 28.63 20.18
CA ARG A 429 -1.25 28.66 21.28
C ARG A 429 -1.99 27.34 21.45
N TYR A 430 -2.11 26.53 20.40
CA TYR A 430 -2.79 25.24 20.47
C TYR A 430 -1.87 24.09 20.89
N PHE A 431 -0.55 24.28 20.90
CA PHE A 431 0.42 23.26 21.25
C PHE A 431 0.50 23.07 22.78
N PRO A 432 0.85 21.87 23.25
CA PRO A 432 1.20 21.65 24.65
C PRO A 432 2.31 22.60 25.12
N PRO A 433 2.28 23.11 26.37
CA PRO A 433 3.27 24.07 26.86
C PRO A 433 4.73 23.64 26.63
N LEU A 434 5.06 22.38 26.92
CA LEU A 434 6.41 21.84 26.74
C LEU A 434 6.94 21.97 25.29
N ILE A 435 6.09 21.76 24.29
CA ILE A 435 6.48 21.93 22.89
C ILE A 435 6.48 23.42 22.53
N ARG A 436 5.45 24.16 22.95
CA ARG A 436 5.30 25.57 22.65
C ARG A 436 6.51 26.37 23.12
N ASP A 437 6.91 26.19 24.38
CA ASP A 437 7.96 26.98 25.01
C ASP A 437 9.32 26.69 24.35
N PHE A 438 9.56 25.45 23.90
CA PHE A 438 10.73 25.09 23.09
C PHE A 438 10.73 25.78 21.71
N LEU A 439 9.58 25.82 21.03
CA LEU A 439 9.48 26.38 19.68
C LEU A 439 9.42 27.91 19.65
N MET A 440 8.96 28.57 20.70
CA MET A 440 8.86 30.03 20.79
C MET A 440 10.22 30.74 20.66
N GLY A 441 11.32 30.09 21.08
CA GLY A 441 12.67 30.67 20.98
C GLY A 441 13.29 30.65 19.59
N ARG A 442 12.59 30.12 18.58
CA ARG A 442 13.13 29.98 17.22
C ARG A 442 13.07 31.31 16.46
N VAL A 443 14.19 31.69 15.85
CA VAL A 443 14.27 32.88 15.00
C VAL A 443 13.53 32.63 13.69
N ASP A 444 12.57 33.49 13.37
CA ASP A 444 11.89 33.50 12.08
C ASP A 444 12.85 34.02 10.98
N LYS A 445 13.10 33.17 9.99
CA LYS A 445 14.01 33.46 8.87
C LYS A 445 13.28 34.00 7.63
N ARG A 446 11.95 34.14 7.64
CA ARG A 446 11.18 34.65 6.49
C ARG A 446 11.65 36.04 6.08
N GLY A 447 11.86 36.93 7.05
CA GLY A 447 12.38 38.29 6.78
C GLY A 447 13.75 38.28 6.08
N LEU A 448 14.65 37.38 6.47
CA LEU A 448 15.96 37.21 5.83
C LEU A 448 15.81 36.66 4.40
N ALA A 449 14.89 35.72 4.17
CA ALA A 449 14.61 35.20 2.84
C ALA A 449 14.07 36.29 1.90
N ILE A 450 13.19 37.18 2.39
CA ILE A 450 12.71 38.33 1.63
C ILE A 450 13.82 39.34 1.33
N GLN A 451 14.71 39.62 2.28
CA GLN A 451 15.88 40.47 2.02
C GLN A 451 16.79 39.87 0.96
N ALA A 452 17.04 38.56 1.01
CA ALA A 452 17.84 37.86 0.01
C ALA A 452 17.15 37.88 -1.37
N TRP A 453 15.82 37.74 -1.41
CA TRP A 453 15.03 37.93 -2.64
C TRP A 453 15.23 39.33 -3.22
N GLN A 454 15.07 40.39 -2.43
CA GLN A 454 15.23 41.78 -2.90
C GLN A 454 16.62 42.05 -3.51
N GLN A 455 17.66 41.39 -3.00
CA GLN A 455 19.02 41.48 -3.56
C GLN A 455 19.17 40.70 -4.88
N ALA A 456 18.49 39.57 -5.02
CA ALA A 456 18.58 38.70 -6.19
C ALA A 456 17.53 39.03 -7.28
N GLU A 457 16.49 39.79 -6.95
CA GLU A 457 15.29 40.01 -7.77
C GLU A 457 15.64 40.40 -9.21
N THR A 458 16.43 41.47 -9.39
CA THR A 458 16.82 41.95 -10.72
C THR A 458 17.49 40.86 -11.57
N THR A 459 18.39 40.07 -10.97
CA THR A 459 19.08 38.99 -11.68
C THR A 459 18.13 37.84 -12.00
N VAL A 460 17.28 37.43 -11.05
CA VAL A 460 16.31 36.34 -11.24
C VAL A 460 15.30 36.71 -12.31
N ILE A 461 14.75 37.93 -12.27
CA ILE A 461 13.79 38.43 -13.27
C ILE A 461 14.41 38.47 -14.67
N ASN A 462 15.67 38.90 -14.80
CA ASN A 462 16.37 38.87 -16.09
C ASN A 462 16.57 37.44 -16.62
N GLN A 463 16.94 36.50 -15.76
CA GLN A 463 17.06 35.08 -16.14
C GLN A 463 15.70 34.48 -16.52
N CYS A 464 14.65 34.79 -15.76
CA CYS A 464 13.30 34.33 -16.05
C CYS A 464 12.77 34.92 -17.36
N ASN A 465 13.02 36.19 -17.67
CA ASN A 465 12.61 36.79 -18.95
C ASN A 465 13.23 36.06 -20.14
N GLN A 466 14.52 35.70 -20.06
CA GLN A 466 15.19 34.94 -21.11
C GLN A 466 14.68 33.50 -21.22
N LEU A 467 14.45 32.83 -20.08
CA LEU A 467 13.99 31.45 -20.03
C LEU A 467 12.52 31.28 -20.46
N LEU A 468 11.68 32.22 -20.04
CA LEU A 468 10.23 32.15 -20.11
C LEU A 468 9.62 33.00 -21.23
N SER A 469 10.43 33.71 -22.02
CA SER A 469 9.94 34.39 -23.22
C SER A 469 9.20 33.40 -24.14
N PRO A 470 8.04 33.79 -24.71
CA PRO A 470 7.33 32.96 -25.70
C PRO A 470 8.20 32.55 -26.89
N SER A 471 9.19 33.36 -27.25
CA SER A 471 10.16 33.10 -28.33
C SER A 471 11.42 32.35 -27.87
N ALA A 472 11.51 31.95 -26.60
CA ALA A 472 12.70 31.29 -26.06
C ALA A 472 12.89 29.89 -26.63
N GLU A 473 14.04 29.66 -27.26
CA GLU A 473 14.45 28.37 -27.79
C GLU A 473 14.59 27.31 -26.68
N PRO A 474 14.14 26.05 -26.91
CA PRO A 474 14.29 24.93 -25.97
C PRO A 474 15.70 24.74 -25.39
N ASN A 475 16.73 25.03 -26.19
CA ASN A 475 18.13 24.82 -25.82
C ASN A 475 18.58 25.75 -24.69
N TYR A 476 17.90 26.88 -24.48
CA TYR A 476 18.23 27.81 -23.39
C TYR A 476 18.06 27.17 -22.00
N VAL A 477 17.22 26.14 -21.86
CA VAL A 477 17.07 25.35 -20.62
C VAL A 477 18.43 24.83 -20.13
N MET A 478 19.27 24.31 -21.03
CA MET A 478 20.59 23.80 -20.67
C MET A 478 21.53 24.92 -20.22
N THR A 479 21.45 26.08 -20.86
CA THR A 479 22.20 27.29 -20.46
C THR A 479 21.81 27.71 -19.05
N TYR A 480 20.50 27.79 -18.76
CA TYR A 480 20.02 28.10 -17.42
C TYR A 480 20.51 27.10 -16.37
N LEU A 481 20.40 25.80 -16.64
CA LEU A 481 20.82 24.76 -15.68
C LEU A 481 22.32 24.73 -15.42
N SER A 482 23.14 25.14 -16.39
CA SER A 482 24.61 25.17 -16.27
C SER A 482 25.13 26.48 -15.66
N HIS A 483 24.51 27.61 -15.96
CA HIS A 483 25.05 28.94 -15.61
C HIS A 483 24.26 29.67 -14.51
N SER A 484 23.06 29.20 -14.13
CA SER A 484 22.34 29.79 -13.00
C SER A 484 23.07 29.55 -11.69
N PHE A 485 23.26 30.62 -10.91
CA PHE A 485 23.77 30.53 -9.54
C PHE A 485 22.85 29.61 -8.72
N PRO A 486 23.39 28.60 -8.02
CA PRO A 486 22.59 27.67 -7.24
C PRO A 486 21.63 28.37 -6.26
N GLN A 487 22.09 29.44 -5.62
CA GLN A 487 21.28 30.24 -4.68
C GLN A 487 20.10 30.96 -5.33
N HIS A 488 20.15 31.21 -6.64
CA HIS A 488 19.07 31.91 -7.37
C HIS A 488 17.98 30.94 -7.84
N ARG A 489 18.29 29.64 -7.96
CA ARG A 489 17.35 28.62 -8.44
C ARG A 489 16.13 28.44 -7.56
N GLN A 490 16.25 28.71 -6.26
CA GLN A 490 15.12 28.68 -5.32
C GLN A 490 14.06 29.75 -5.59
N TYR A 491 14.40 30.79 -6.37
CA TYR A 491 13.50 31.89 -6.71
C TYR A 491 12.89 31.75 -8.12
N LEU A 492 13.13 30.65 -8.83
CA LEU A 492 12.65 30.48 -10.21
C LEU A 492 11.12 30.61 -10.29
N CYS A 493 10.39 29.92 -9.42
CA CYS A 493 8.93 30.00 -9.39
C CYS A 493 8.43 31.39 -8.97
N ALA A 494 9.13 32.08 -8.07
CA ALA A 494 8.82 33.44 -7.67
C ALA A 494 9.00 34.43 -8.84
N GLY A 495 10.11 34.33 -9.56
CA GLY A 495 10.37 35.15 -10.75
C GLY A 495 9.37 34.86 -11.88
N ALA A 496 9.02 33.59 -12.12
CA ALA A 496 8.00 33.23 -13.09
C ALA A 496 6.64 33.85 -12.73
N TRP A 497 6.25 33.78 -11.45
CA TRP A 497 5.00 34.37 -10.96
C TRP A 497 4.99 35.90 -11.12
N MET A 498 6.10 36.58 -10.79
CA MET A 498 6.24 38.04 -10.95
C MET A 498 6.07 38.47 -12.41
N LEU A 499 6.65 37.73 -13.37
CA LEU A 499 6.58 38.04 -14.79
C LEU A 499 5.18 37.89 -15.38
N MET A 500 4.36 36.99 -14.83
CA MET A 500 2.99 36.84 -15.30
C MET A 500 2.19 38.14 -15.06
N ASN A 501 2.29 38.75 -13.86
CA ASN A 501 1.55 39.98 -13.51
C ASN A 501 0.03 39.96 -13.87
N GLY A 502 -0.58 38.76 -13.94
CA GLY A 502 -1.97 38.55 -14.38
C GLY A 502 -2.16 38.24 -15.87
N HIS A 503 -1.10 38.29 -16.67
CA HIS A 503 -1.03 37.87 -18.08
C HIS A 503 -0.34 36.49 -18.20
N LEU A 504 -0.97 35.53 -18.88
CA LEU A 504 -0.55 34.12 -18.90
C LEU A 504 0.49 33.78 -19.99
N GLU A 505 1.23 34.77 -20.50
CA GLU A 505 2.14 34.60 -21.65
C GLU A 505 3.56 34.20 -21.24
N ILE A 506 3.71 33.14 -20.45
CA ILE A 506 5.02 32.55 -20.14
C ILE A 506 5.22 31.22 -20.87
N ASN A 507 6.47 30.92 -21.25
CA ASN A 507 6.86 29.63 -21.81
C ASN A 507 6.90 28.56 -20.71
N SER A 508 5.72 28.02 -20.40
CA SER A 508 5.51 26.98 -19.40
C SER A 508 6.23 25.66 -19.73
N ALA A 509 6.50 25.39 -21.00
CA ALA A 509 7.25 24.22 -21.43
C ALA A 509 8.71 24.27 -20.98
N ASN A 510 9.38 25.42 -21.11
CA ASN A 510 10.75 25.61 -20.61
C ASN A 510 10.79 25.56 -19.08
N LEU A 511 9.83 26.20 -18.40
CA LEU A 511 9.70 26.11 -16.94
C LEU A 511 9.55 24.65 -16.48
N ALA A 512 8.68 23.88 -17.12
CA ALA A 512 8.49 22.46 -16.82
C ALA A 512 9.78 21.66 -16.99
N ARG A 513 10.55 21.92 -18.06
CA ARG A 513 11.85 21.24 -18.30
C ARG A 513 12.86 21.54 -17.20
N VAL A 514 12.95 22.78 -16.75
CA VAL A 514 13.86 23.15 -15.64
C VAL A 514 13.43 22.52 -14.33
N LEU A 515 12.15 22.62 -13.95
CA LEU A 515 11.63 22.05 -12.70
C LEU A 515 11.79 20.52 -12.65
N ARG A 516 11.74 19.84 -13.79
CA ARG A 516 12.02 18.40 -13.87
C ARG A 516 13.46 18.04 -13.50
N GLU A 517 14.41 18.91 -13.82
CA GLU A 517 15.83 18.75 -13.50
C GLU A 517 16.19 19.19 -12.09
N PHE A 518 15.27 19.81 -11.35
CA PHE A 518 15.45 20.08 -9.93
C PHE A 518 15.24 18.80 -9.12
N SER A 519 15.87 18.74 -7.95
CA SER A 519 15.55 17.75 -6.93
C SER A 519 14.18 18.03 -6.29
N PRO A 520 13.53 17.02 -5.69
CA PRO A 520 12.27 17.21 -4.98
C PRO A 520 12.35 18.28 -3.87
N GLU A 521 13.49 18.36 -3.16
CA GLU A 521 13.72 19.39 -2.14
C GLU A 521 13.84 20.80 -2.75
N GLU A 522 14.53 20.96 -3.89
CA GLU A 522 14.61 22.24 -4.60
C GLU A 522 13.24 22.71 -5.08
N VAL A 523 12.38 21.81 -5.57
CA VAL A 523 11.00 22.14 -5.96
C VAL A 523 10.19 22.57 -4.74
N THR A 524 10.30 21.84 -3.63
CA THR A 524 9.64 22.19 -2.37
C THR A 524 10.08 23.59 -1.90
N ALA A 525 11.39 23.85 -1.86
CA ALA A 525 11.94 25.16 -1.49
C ALA A 525 11.45 26.29 -2.41
N ASN A 526 11.37 26.04 -3.72
CA ASN A 526 10.79 27.00 -4.68
C ASN A 526 9.34 27.36 -4.36
N ILE A 527 8.52 26.38 -3.93
CA ILE A 527 7.11 26.60 -3.60
C ILE A 527 6.98 27.47 -2.33
N TYR A 528 7.74 27.18 -1.28
CA TYR A 528 7.75 28.03 -0.09
C TYR A 528 8.23 29.44 -0.40
N THR A 529 9.26 29.56 -1.24
CA THR A 529 9.83 30.84 -1.63
C THR A 529 8.85 31.69 -2.43
N VAL A 530 8.12 31.10 -3.39
CA VAL A 530 7.08 31.85 -4.13
C VAL A 530 5.93 32.26 -3.22
N VAL A 531 5.56 31.48 -2.21
CA VAL A 531 4.55 31.89 -1.21
C VAL A 531 5.04 33.08 -0.40
N ASP A 532 6.26 33.03 0.14
CA ASP A 532 6.79 34.12 0.96
C ASP A 532 6.93 35.42 0.12
N VAL A 533 7.43 35.33 -1.12
CA VAL A 533 7.53 36.48 -2.05
C VAL A 533 6.15 37.00 -2.46
N LEU A 534 5.20 36.12 -2.76
CA LEU A 534 3.82 36.48 -3.12
C LEU A 534 3.14 37.30 -2.01
N LEU A 535 3.20 36.81 -0.77
CA LEU A 535 2.57 37.47 0.37
C LEU A 535 3.22 38.82 0.65
N HIS A 536 4.55 38.89 0.59
CA HIS A 536 5.28 40.15 0.70
C HIS A 536 4.88 41.15 -0.40
N HIS A 537 4.76 40.69 -1.64
CA HIS A 537 4.35 41.54 -2.77
C HIS A 537 2.93 42.10 -2.57
N ILE A 538 1.97 41.26 -2.16
CA ILE A 538 0.60 41.72 -1.87
C ILE A 538 0.62 42.81 -0.79
N GLN A 539 1.35 42.61 0.30
CA GLN A 539 1.44 43.60 1.38
C GLN A 539 2.03 44.94 0.89
N CYS A 540 3.11 44.90 0.12
CA CYS A 540 3.75 46.08 -0.45
C CYS A 540 2.81 46.84 -1.40
N GLU A 541 2.07 46.14 -2.27
CA GLU A 541 1.17 46.77 -3.22
C GLU A 541 -0.09 47.35 -2.54
N VAL A 542 -0.59 46.70 -1.49
CA VAL A 542 -1.67 47.27 -0.66
C VAL A 542 -1.21 48.55 0.04
N GLN A 543 0.03 48.59 0.55
CA GLN A 543 0.61 49.81 1.13
C GLN A 543 0.76 50.94 0.09
N ARG A 544 0.94 50.59 -1.19
CA ARG A 544 0.96 51.54 -2.32
C ARG A 544 -0.43 51.98 -2.80
N GLY A 545 -1.50 51.50 -2.15
CA GLY A 545 -2.88 51.91 -2.43
C GLY A 545 -3.65 51.00 -3.39
N HIS A 546 -3.09 49.88 -3.82
CA HIS A 546 -3.81 48.91 -4.64
C HIS A 546 -4.85 48.13 -3.82
N LEU A 547 -5.97 47.79 -4.48
CA LEU A 547 -7.04 47.02 -3.84
C LEU A 547 -6.58 45.58 -3.60
N ALA A 548 -6.63 45.14 -2.34
CA ALA A 548 -6.24 43.78 -1.94
C ALA A 548 -7.00 42.70 -2.71
N GLN A 549 -8.28 42.94 -3.03
CA GLN A 549 -9.11 41.98 -3.77
C GLN A 549 -8.60 41.72 -5.18
N ASP A 550 -8.12 42.76 -5.88
CA ASP A 550 -7.59 42.65 -7.23
C ASP A 550 -6.27 41.89 -7.23
N LEU A 551 -5.41 42.16 -6.25
CA LEU A 551 -4.13 41.46 -6.05
C LEU A 551 -4.36 39.97 -5.74
N LEU A 552 -5.31 39.65 -4.85
CA LEU A 552 -5.70 38.27 -4.56
C LEU A 552 -6.22 37.57 -5.81
N SER A 553 -7.09 38.22 -6.59
CA SER A 553 -7.62 37.66 -7.84
C SER A 553 -6.51 37.33 -8.85
N LYS A 554 -5.54 38.24 -9.03
CA LYS A 554 -4.34 38.02 -9.86
C LYS A 554 -3.50 36.85 -9.35
N ALA A 555 -3.21 36.83 -8.05
CA ALA A 555 -2.44 35.77 -7.40
C ALA A 555 -3.09 34.39 -7.62
N ILE A 556 -4.40 34.30 -7.36
CA ILE A 556 -5.19 33.08 -7.57
C ILE A 556 -5.14 32.64 -9.03
N THR A 557 -5.29 33.57 -9.97
CA THR A 557 -5.25 33.27 -11.41
C THR A 557 -3.90 32.68 -11.82
N ASN A 558 -2.79 33.29 -11.39
CA ASN A 558 -1.44 32.80 -11.68
C ASN A 558 -1.17 31.43 -11.01
N LEU A 559 -1.59 31.25 -9.76
CA LEU A 559 -1.44 29.97 -9.06
C LEU A 559 -2.28 28.88 -9.73
N SER A 560 -3.52 29.19 -10.13
CA SER A 560 -4.36 28.27 -10.91
C SER A 560 -3.71 27.83 -12.21
N PHE A 561 -3.00 28.73 -12.90
CA PHE A 561 -2.26 28.39 -14.11
C PHE A 561 -1.13 27.38 -13.84
N PHE A 562 -0.35 27.57 -12.77
CA PHE A 562 0.71 26.62 -12.39
C PHE A 562 0.16 25.25 -12.00
N ILE A 563 -0.97 25.19 -11.30
CA ILE A 563 -1.47 23.95 -10.69
C ILE A 563 -2.39 23.18 -11.64
N TRP A 564 -3.29 23.86 -12.35
CA TRP A 564 -4.38 23.22 -13.09
C TRP A 564 -4.18 23.21 -14.60
N THR A 565 -3.63 24.30 -15.16
CA THR A 565 -3.46 24.42 -16.61
C THR A 565 -2.25 23.64 -17.09
N HIS A 566 -1.10 23.83 -16.44
CA HIS A 566 0.15 23.16 -16.83
C HIS A 566 0.63 22.11 -15.83
N GLU A 567 0.01 22.02 -14.65
CA GLU A 567 0.32 21.03 -13.61
C GLU A 567 1.81 20.97 -13.28
N LEU A 568 2.41 22.15 -13.13
CA LEU A 568 3.84 22.38 -12.91
C LEU A 568 4.24 22.24 -11.44
N LEU A 569 3.33 22.58 -10.53
CA LEU A 569 3.58 22.57 -9.10
C LEU A 569 2.56 21.69 -8.37
N PRO A 570 3.00 20.91 -7.38
CA PRO A 570 2.10 20.12 -6.54
C PRO A 570 1.23 21.01 -5.64
N LEU A 571 -0.10 20.84 -5.74
CA LEU A 571 -1.07 21.59 -4.95
C LEU A 571 -0.86 21.41 -3.44
N ASP A 572 -0.65 20.17 -2.98
CA ASP A 572 -0.56 19.81 -1.56
C ASP A 572 0.55 20.57 -0.84
N ILE A 573 1.71 20.75 -1.48
CA ILE A 573 2.83 21.51 -0.90
C ILE A 573 2.57 23.01 -0.93
N LEU A 574 1.91 23.53 -1.97
CA LEU A 574 1.51 24.93 -2.00
C LEU A 574 0.51 25.25 -0.88
N LEU A 575 -0.50 24.40 -0.70
CA LEU A 575 -1.48 24.54 0.37
C LEU A 575 -0.81 24.48 1.74
N LEU A 576 0.12 23.54 1.93
CA LEU A 576 0.91 23.45 3.16
C LEU A 576 1.68 24.75 3.40
N ALA A 577 2.46 25.21 2.40
CA ALA A 577 3.24 26.44 2.52
C ALA A 577 2.37 27.68 2.85
N LEU A 578 1.16 27.79 2.31
CA LEU A 578 0.22 28.86 2.63
C LEU A 578 -0.37 28.73 4.04
N ILE A 579 -0.80 27.53 4.45
CA ILE A 579 -1.38 27.29 5.79
C ILE A 579 -0.36 27.59 6.89
N ASP A 580 0.92 27.43 6.59
CA ASP A 580 2.00 27.73 7.54
C ASP A 580 2.21 29.21 7.80
N ARG A 581 1.64 30.07 6.94
CA ARG A 581 1.69 31.51 7.08
C ARG A 581 0.32 32.02 7.56
N ASP A 582 -0.29 31.30 8.52
CA ASP A 582 -1.59 31.62 9.09
C ASP A 582 -1.61 32.92 9.93
N ASP A 583 -0.44 33.52 10.14
CA ASP A 583 -0.25 34.88 10.65
C ASP A 583 -0.38 35.97 9.58
N ASP A 584 -0.24 35.64 8.29
CA ASP A 584 -0.48 36.56 7.19
C ASP A 584 -2.00 36.66 6.88
N PRO A 585 -2.57 37.88 6.76
CA PRO A 585 -4.01 38.08 6.56
C PRO A 585 -4.53 37.55 5.21
N TYR A 586 -3.66 37.29 4.24
CA TYR A 586 -4.00 36.88 2.88
C TYR A 586 -3.78 35.38 2.62
N ALA A 587 -2.87 34.73 3.35
CA ALA A 587 -2.50 33.34 3.07
C ALA A 587 -3.68 32.36 3.14
N LEU A 588 -4.48 32.39 4.22
CA LEU A 588 -5.66 31.52 4.35
C LEU A 588 -6.76 31.85 3.34
N ARG A 589 -6.86 33.12 2.88
CA ARG A 589 -7.82 33.51 1.82
C ARG A 589 -7.44 32.86 0.50
N LEU A 590 -6.15 32.87 0.15
CA LEU A 590 -5.64 32.18 -1.04
C LEU A 590 -5.94 30.68 -0.98
N VAL A 591 -5.76 30.03 0.18
CA VAL A 591 -6.10 28.61 0.37
C VAL A 591 -7.57 28.35 0.06
N ILE A 592 -8.48 29.10 0.70
CA ILE A 592 -9.93 28.92 0.50
C ILE A 592 -10.29 29.11 -0.98
N SER A 593 -9.83 30.20 -1.60
CA SER A 593 -10.15 30.48 -3.00
C SER A 593 -9.56 29.47 -3.98
N LEU A 594 -8.40 28.87 -3.70
CA LEU A 594 -7.84 27.78 -4.51
C LEU A 594 -8.66 26.50 -4.36
N LEU A 595 -9.16 26.20 -3.17
CA LEU A 595 -10.00 25.03 -2.92
C LEU A 595 -11.38 25.16 -3.58
N GLU A 596 -11.93 26.37 -3.66
CA GLU A 596 -13.23 26.65 -4.30
C GLU A 596 -13.19 26.64 -5.83
N LYS A 597 -12.00 26.48 -6.44
CA LYS A 597 -11.86 26.46 -7.89
C LYS A 597 -12.65 25.30 -8.53
N PRO A 598 -13.41 25.56 -9.60
CA PRO A 598 -14.24 24.54 -10.26
C PRO A 598 -13.41 23.38 -10.79
N GLU A 599 -12.16 23.61 -11.19
CA GLU A 599 -11.24 22.58 -11.66
C GLU A 599 -11.00 21.50 -10.60
N LEU A 600 -10.74 21.90 -9.34
CA LEU A 600 -10.54 20.97 -8.24
C LEU A 600 -11.87 20.34 -7.82
N GLN A 601 -12.92 21.14 -7.65
CA GLN A 601 -14.23 20.65 -7.21
C GLN A 601 -14.79 19.59 -8.17
N GLN A 602 -14.64 19.80 -9.48
CA GLN A 602 -15.04 18.82 -10.49
C GLN A 602 -14.17 17.56 -10.45
N ARG A 603 -12.84 17.69 -10.26
CA ARG A 603 -11.94 16.53 -10.10
C ARG A 603 -12.33 15.68 -8.88
N VAL A 604 -12.59 16.31 -7.73
CA VAL A 604 -13.02 15.62 -6.49
C VAL A 604 -14.39 14.97 -6.68
N LYS A 605 -15.38 15.69 -7.23
CA LYS A 605 -16.72 15.16 -7.50
C LYS A 605 -16.66 13.94 -8.43
N ASN A 606 -15.88 14.03 -9.52
CA ASN A 606 -15.69 12.91 -10.45
C ASN A 606 -15.01 11.72 -9.76
N PHE A 607 -14.00 11.95 -8.92
CA PHE A 607 -13.34 10.89 -8.16
C PHE A 607 -14.32 10.18 -7.22
N CYS A 608 -15.07 10.93 -6.41
CA CYS A 608 -16.05 10.37 -5.48
C CYS A 608 -17.19 9.62 -6.19
N ASN A 609 -17.63 10.08 -7.36
CA ASN A 609 -18.70 9.43 -8.12
C ASN A 609 -18.25 8.13 -8.81
N THR A 610 -16.96 7.99 -9.14
CA THR A 610 -16.45 6.86 -9.93
C THR A 610 -15.65 5.84 -9.11
N ARG A 611 -15.17 6.23 -7.93
CA ARG A 611 -14.31 5.41 -7.06
C ARG A 611 -15.02 5.11 -5.74
N SER A 612 -14.73 3.95 -5.17
CA SER A 612 -15.17 3.58 -3.81
C SER A 612 -13.94 3.14 -3.03
N PRO A 613 -13.91 3.39 -1.71
CA PRO A 613 -12.80 3.02 -0.84
C PRO A 613 -12.64 1.49 -0.70
N GLU A 614 -13.72 0.73 -0.92
CA GLU A 614 -13.76 -0.74 -0.80
C GLU A 614 -13.18 -1.41 -2.06
N HIS A 615 -11.89 -1.17 -2.32
CA HIS A 615 -11.21 -1.68 -3.51
C HIS A 615 -11.27 -3.21 -3.62
N TRP A 616 -11.31 -3.91 -2.49
CA TRP A 616 -11.38 -5.38 -2.41
C TRP A 616 -12.68 -5.96 -2.97
N LEU A 617 -13.77 -5.19 -3.04
CA LEU A 617 -15.06 -5.63 -3.61
C LEU A 617 -15.17 -5.40 -5.12
N LYS A 618 -14.25 -4.64 -5.74
CA LYS A 618 -14.37 -4.24 -7.15
C LYS A 618 -13.77 -5.28 -8.10
N ASN A 619 -14.60 -6.10 -8.72
CA ASN A 619 -14.17 -7.14 -9.69
C ASN A 619 -14.25 -6.66 -11.15
N GLN A 620 -13.94 -5.40 -11.42
CA GLN A 620 -14.07 -4.80 -12.75
C GLN A 620 -12.78 -4.92 -13.55
N HIS A 621 -12.89 -4.89 -14.87
CA HIS A 621 -11.74 -4.83 -15.78
C HIS A 621 -10.96 -3.54 -15.50
N PRO A 622 -9.68 -3.61 -15.09
CA PRO A 622 -8.90 -2.42 -14.81
C PRO A 622 -8.68 -1.59 -16.08
N LYS A 623 -8.82 -0.28 -15.93
CA LYS A 623 -8.46 0.68 -16.98
C LYS A 623 -7.19 1.40 -16.57
N ARG A 624 -6.11 1.21 -17.35
CA ARG A 624 -4.90 2.01 -17.18
C ARG A 624 -5.18 3.44 -17.60
N ALA A 625 -4.96 4.36 -16.68
CA ALA A 625 -4.97 5.78 -17.00
C ALA A 625 -3.69 6.15 -17.75
N GLU A 626 -3.80 7.11 -18.67
CA GLU A 626 -2.63 7.75 -19.24
C GLU A 626 -1.82 8.44 -18.13
N LEU A 627 -0.51 8.21 -18.09
CA LEU A 627 0.35 8.65 -16.99
C LEU A 627 0.25 10.15 -16.70
N GLN A 628 0.29 10.98 -17.75
CA GLN A 628 0.16 12.43 -17.60
C GLN A 628 -1.21 12.83 -17.06
N LYS A 629 -2.30 12.20 -17.52
CA LYS A 629 -3.64 12.45 -16.97
C LYS A 629 -3.79 11.99 -15.53
N ALA A 630 -3.05 10.97 -15.11
CA ALA A 630 -3.12 10.41 -13.77
C ALA A 630 -2.32 11.21 -12.73
N LEU A 631 -1.13 11.68 -13.11
CA LEU A 631 -0.15 12.25 -12.18
C LEU A 631 0.13 13.75 -12.41
N GLY A 632 -0.28 14.27 -13.56
CA GLY A 632 0.05 15.60 -14.04
C GLY A 632 1.51 15.77 -14.49
N SER A 633 1.79 16.90 -15.14
CA SER A 633 3.06 17.16 -15.83
C SER A 633 4.30 17.20 -14.92
N HIS A 634 4.13 17.51 -13.63
CA HIS A 634 5.19 17.59 -12.62
C HIS A 634 5.68 16.21 -12.13
N LEU A 635 4.89 15.14 -12.30
CA LEU A 635 5.24 13.79 -11.83
C LEU A 635 5.41 12.77 -12.97
N SER A 636 5.05 13.11 -14.21
CA SER A 636 4.97 12.15 -15.33
C SER A 636 6.26 12.00 -16.16
N TRP A 637 7.46 12.20 -15.58
CA TRP A 637 8.70 12.40 -16.35
C TRP A 637 9.50 11.14 -16.67
N LYS A 638 10.38 10.69 -15.77
CA LYS A 638 11.35 9.59 -16.04
C LYS A 638 10.75 8.20 -15.90
N ASP A 639 9.83 8.04 -14.95
CA ASP A 639 9.33 6.72 -14.58
C ASP A 639 7.92 6.50 -15.12
N ARG A 640 7.80 5.57 -16.08
CA ARG A 640 6.51 5.09 -16.58
C ARG A 640 5.95 3.98 -15.71
#